data_AF-A0A7W7WDU8-F1
#
_entry.id   AF-A0A7W7WDU8-F1
#
_cell.length_a   1.000
_cell.length_b   1.000
_cell.length_c   1.000
_cell.angle_alpha   90.00
_cell.angle_beta   90.00
_cell.angle_gamma   90.00
#
_symmetry.space_group_name_H-M   'P 1'
#
loop_
_entity.id
_entity.type
_entity.pdbx_description
1 polymer ?
#
loop_
_entity_poly.entity_id
_entity_poly.type
_entity_poly.pdbx_seq_one_letter_code
_entity_poly.pdbx_strand_id
1 'polypeptide(L)'
;MLDDTQWCDEESLAWLDFLMNRGHRLPLLIVLAQHRGVGGRGHLTIDLGSLLDEDAGELARRWLGVVPDEPFAGVCNRVCRGNPSLLVRLFERLSMEGDRSERRARELGAELFARHALAVLDRQPEYVRKVVEAVAVLGQADEELVGMLGAVSEPLVAAAIGILRGEEVIDAGLADLNDDQMRSRVLSAMSVGALERLRRLAARLLNDGGRPVEEISAQLVLLPRLPEPWMLNVLREAARGAERDGSVVMAARYLRQMVVADPADIDARADLARLVGLDDPTGAYAMLHAWIEGTDDRRGRARLAAQLAKVAPSVGKEVEAVSILSDILPELDDDHELRTLVQSALLLIGGCRRSSRVISERVMAMGPPEAHVAGERELLATRSMISAMSGSASQACVALARQALSGADVSWALGPAACVLSFADEVEEAVQAVDRMIVYATEHGDDWARTMALSTRSLILGEAGDLGRALMDATRAVGLADERSWSRGGTAPRTALAAVLAQRGDIGQAASVLAELTALDVEESLLDYPRALMTRSHLAASRGDLVGALVSLTACGALLAETGVRNPRFVPWWLDAACLLADLDRRNEAAEFVEQGEQLAAAWGTISARGFALLARGAITEGSAGAEVLAESVETLAGTPARWYLVRAETLLGEALLRMDDREGARGHFRQAVYVSVRCGFRALAAKARDRLVAAGGWMFQGEDVLTTAERRVAELAASGATNREIARTLSIAVRTVEIHLTSIFRKLDVSGRADLGWALDTLHEMGRDRAKAR
;
A
#
# COMPACT_ATOMS: atom_id res chain seq x y z
N MET A 1 57.91 -50.56 4.46
CA MET A 1 56.50 -50.22 4.64
C MET A 1 55.77 -50.72 3.42
N LEU A 2 54.72 -51.52 3.62
CA LEU A 2 53.81 -51.95 2.57
C LEU A 2 52.53 -51.15 2.77
N ASP A 3 52.14 -50.39 1.77
CA ASP A 3 50.88 -49.65 1.79
C ASP A 3 49.77 -50.53 1.23
N ASP A 4 48.53 -50.27 1.64
CA ASP A 4 47.34 -50.93 1.12
C ASP A 4 47.40 -52.47 1.17
N THR A 5 47.80 -53.04 2.32
CA THR A 5 48.03 -54.48 2.45
C THR A 5 46.79 -55.34 2.21
N GLN A 6 45.59 -54.76 2.33
CA GLN A 6 44.31 -55.38 1.98
C GLN A 6 44.18 -55.73 0.48
N TRP A 7 45.02 -55.14 -0.38
CA TRP A 7 45.05 -55.41 -1.81
C TRP A 7 46.19 -56.36 -2.22
N CYS A 8 47.00 -56.83 -1.26
CA CYS A 8 48.06 -57.80 -1.54
C CYS A 8 47.47 -59.18 -1.83
N ASP A 9 48.08 -59.90 -2.77
CA ASP A 9 47.72 -61.28 -3.07
C ASP A 9 48.15 -62.23 -1.92
N GLU A 10 47.52 -63.40 -1.87
CA GLU A 10 47.77 -64.39 -0.82
C GLU A 10 49.23 -64.88 -0.78
N GLU A 11 49.93 -64.97 -1.91
CA GLU A 11 51.32 -65.41 -1.96
C GLU A 11 52.26 -64.38 -1.33
N SER A 12 52.03 -63.09 -1.63
CA SER A 12 52.75 -61.96 -1.03
C SER A 12 52.54 -61.89 0.48
N LEU A 13 51.31 -62.10 0.96
CA LEU A 13 50.99 -62.13 2.40
C LEU A 13 51.61 -63.34 3.11
N ALA A 14 51.60 -64.51 2.48
CA ALA A 14 52.25 -65.71 3.02
C ALA A 14 53.77 -65.56 3.12
N TRP A 15 54.40 -64.89 2.15
CA TRP A 15 55.83 -64.59 2.21
C TRP A 15 56.17 -63.59 3.32
N LEU A 16 55.34 -62.57 3.52
CA LEU A 16 55.49 -61.62 4.63
C LEU A 16 55.35 -62.30 5.99
N ASP A 17 54.39 -63.21 6.15
CA ASP A 17 54.23 -63.99 7.38
C ASP A 17 55.45 -64.92 7.62
N PHE A 18 55.96 -65.55 6.56
CA PHE A 18 57.21 -66.31 6.62
C PHE A 18 58.40 -65.45 7.09
N LEU A 19 58.53 -64.24 6.54
CA LEU A 19 59.59 -63.29 6.88
C LEU A 19 59.47 -62.82 8.33
N MET A 20 58.26 -62.51 8.79
CA MET A 20 57.99 -62.09 10.18
C MET A 20 58.34 -63.19 11.19
N ASN A 21 57.98 -64.45 10.90
CA ASN A 21 58.22 -65.57 11.81
C ASN A 21 59.71 -65.96 11.93
N ARG A 22 60.51 -65.80 10.87
CA ARG A 22 61.95 -66.17 10.87
C ARG A 22 62.92 -64.99 11.03
N GLY A 23 62.45 -63.77 10.85
CA GLY A 23 63.26 -62.54 10.88
C GLY A 23 63.54 -61.95 12.28
N HIS A 24 63.13 -62.60 13.37
CA HIS A 24 63.20 -62.05 14.74
C HIS A 24 64.61 -61.68 15.26
N ARG A 25 65.69 -62.09 14.56
CA ARG A 25 67.08 -61.70 14.87
C ARG A 25 67.65 -60.62 13.95
N LEU A 26 66.88 -60.16 12.97
CA LEU A 26 67.27 -59.10 12.05
C LEU A 26 66.70 -57.77 12.54
N PRO A 27 67.43 -56.65 12.41
CA PRO A 27 66.95 -55.32 12.78
C PRO A 27 65.97 -54.78 11.72
N LEU A 28 64.88 -55.51 11.47
CA LEU A 28 63.87 -55.19 10.44
C LEU A 28 62.56 -54.76 11.12
N LEU A 29 62.08 -53.56 10.77
CA LEU A 29 60.73 -53.09 11.10
C LEU A 29 59.85 -53.21 9.85
N ILE A 30 58.82 -54.06 9.92
CA ILE A 30 57.81 -54.18 8.86
C ILE A 30 56.60 -53.37 9.31
N VAL A 31 56.29 -52.33 8.53
CA VAL A 31 55.08 -51.52 8.70
C VAL A 31 54.12 -51.90 7.59
N LEU A 32 52.94 -52.35 7.97
CA LEU A 32 51.83 -52.67 7.07
C LEU A 32 50.76 -51.59 7.29
N ALA A 33 50.39 -50.87 6.24
CA ALA A 33 49.28 -49.93 6.28
C ALA A 33 48.06 -50.56 5.60
N GLN A 34 46.91 -50.45 6.27
CA GLN A 34 45.65 -51.02 5.80
C GLN A 34 44.47 -50.19 6.27
N HIS A 35 43.32 -50.35 5.61
CA HIS A 35 42.05 -49.81 6.09
C HIS A 35 41.62 -50.47 7.42
N ARG A 36 40.87 -49.73 8.24
CA ARG A 36 40.35 -50.22 9.53
C ARG A 36 39.48 -51.46 9.33
N GLY A 37 39.71 -52.49 10.16
CA GLY A 37 38.82 -53.68 10.26
C GLY A 37 39.44 -55.03 9.89
N VAL A 38 40.65 -55.09 9.35
CA VAL A 38 41.35 -56.37 9.04
C VAL A 38 42.28 -56.74 10.20
N GLY A 39 41.78 -57.47 11.18
CA GLY A 39 42.55 -57.84 12.38
C GLY A 39 43.56 -58.95 12.15
N GLY A 40 44.86 -58.63 12.16
CA GLY A 40 45.94 -59.62 12.24
C GLY A 40 46.32 -59.91 13.69
N ARG A 41 46.42 -61.19 14.09
CA ARG A 41 46.88 -61.59 15.43
C ARG A 41 48.41 -61.58 15.49
N GLY A 42 48.98 -60.84 16.46
CA GLY A 42 50.42 -60.90 16.78
C GLY A 42 51.24 -59.65 16.43
N HIS A 43 50.60 -58.53 16.09
CA HIS A 43 51.27 -57.28 15.72
C HIS A 43 50.80 -56.10 16.58
N LEU A 44 51.65 -55.07 16.70
CA LEU A 44 51.27 -53.78 17.27
C LEU A 44 50.52 -53.00 16.19
N THR A 45 49.19 -52.89 16.33
CA THR A 45 48.37 -52.05 15.46
C THR A 45 48.37 -50.62 15.99
N ILE A 46 48.69 -49.66 15.12
CA ILE A 46 48.53 -48.23 15.39
C ILE A 46 47.35 -47.76 14.56
N ASP A 47 46.24 -47.42 15.23
CA ASP A 47 45.12 -46.77 14.56
C ASP A 47 45.48 -45.31 14.31
N LEU A 48 45.73 -44.98 13.05
CA LEU A 48 45.85 -43.59 12.64
C LEU A 48 44.45 -42.96 12.71
N GLY A 49 44.33 -41.89 13.49
CA GLY A 49 43.15 -41.04 13.54
C GLY A 49 43.25 -39.89 12.55
N SER A 50 42.20 -39.08 12.50
CA SER A 50 42.22 -37.78 11.84
C SER A 50 43.30 -36.87 12.45
N LEU A 51 43.90 -36.02 11.62
CA LEU A 51 44.90 -35.05 12.08
C LEU A 51 44.31 -34.13 13.15
N LEU A 52 45.11 -33.84 14.19
CA LEU A 52 44.74 -32.84 15.19
C LEU A 52 44.86 -31.42 14.59
N ASP A 53 44.16 -30.45 15.18
CA ASP A 53 44.20 -29.06 14.72
C ASP A 53 45.64 -28.49 14.76
N GLU A 54 46.44 -28.91 15.73
CA GLU A 54 47.87 -28.55 15.84
C GLU A 54 48.69 -29.09 14.67
N ASP A 55 48.48 -30.36 14.29
CA ASP A 55 49.18 -31.01 13.16
C ASP A 55 48.75 -30.40 11.82
N ALA A 56 47.47 -30.03 11.69
CA ALA A 56 46.97 -29.30 10.52
C ALA A 56 47.59 -27.90 10.42
N GLY A 57 47.85 -27.24 11.56
CA GLY A 57 48.58 -25.98 11.63
C GLY A 57 50.03 -26.09 11.17
N GLU A 58 50.71 -27.18 11.55
CA GLU A 58 52.07 -27.48 11.05
C GLU A 58 52.07 -27.75 9.54
N LEU A 59 51.11 -28.55 9.06
CA LEU A 59 50.96 -28.84 7.64
C LEU A 59 50.67 -27.55 6.83
N ALA A 60 49.78 -26.70 7.32
CA ALA A 60 49.47 -25.42 6.72
C ALA A 60 50.69 -24.49 6.65
N ARG A 61 51.51 -24.43 7.72
CA ARG A 61 52.77 -23.66 7.73
C ARG A 61 53.73 -24.13 6.63
N ARG A 62 53.84 -25.44 6.44
CA ARG A 62 54.72 -26.05 5.45
C ARG A 62 54.29 -25.77 4.01
N TRP A 63 52.99 -25.71 3.73
CA TRP A 63 52.45 -25.57 2.36
C TRP A 63 52.13 -24.13 1.97
N LEU A 64 51.70 -23.29 2.93
CA LEU A 64 51.36 -21.88 2.67
C LEU A 64 52.55 -20.92 2.85
N GLY A 65 53.66 -21.41 3.42
CA GLY A 65 54.89 -20.65 3.65
C GLY A 65 54.79 -19.55 4.71
N VAL A 66 53.66 -19.48 5.42
CA VAL A 66 53.37 -18.51 6.49
C VAL A 66 52.75 -19.25 7.67
N VAL A 67 52.87 -18.71 8.88
CA VAL A 67 52.16 -19.25 10.04
C VAL A 67 50.68 -18.83 9.91
N PRO A 68 49.74 -19.77 9.67
CA PRO A 68 48.34 -19.43 9.70
C PRO A 68 47.88 -19.15 11.13
N ASP A 69 46.87 -18.31 11.30
CA ASP A 69 46.21 -18.13 12.58
C ASP A 69 45.56 -19.46 13.03
N GLU A 70 45.63 -19.80 14.32
CA GLU A 70 45.05 -21.05 14.87
C GLU A 70 43.59 -21.30 14.46
N PRO A 71 42.69 -20.29 14.41
CA PRO A 71 41.33 -20.49 13.93
C PRO A 71 41.25 -20.96 12.46
N PHE A 72 42.13 -20.48 11.59
CA PHE A 72 42.12 -20.80 10.17
C PHE A 72 42.56 -22.25 9.89
N ALA A 73 43.63 -22.70 10.54
CA ALA A 73 44.08 -24.08 10.43
C ALA A 73 43.02 -25.07 10.94
N GLY A 74 42.39 -24.76 12.07
CA GLY A 74 41.27 -25.54 12.59
C GLY A 74 40.05 -25.55 11.65
N VAL A 75 39.75 -24.43 10.96
CA VAL A 75 38.70 -24.41 9.92
C VAL A 75 39.05 -25.34 8.76
N CYS A 76 40.27 -25.28 8.24
CA CYS A 76 40.73 -26.17 7.16
C CYS A 76 40.66 -27.64 7.60
N ASN A 77 41.09 -27.93 8.83
CA ASN A 77 41.09 -29.27 9.40
C ASN A 77 39.68 -29.85 9.52
N ARG A 78 38.74 -29.07 10.07
CA ARG A 78 37.33 -29.48 10.21
C ARG A 78 36.67 -29.74 8.86
N VAL A 79 36.87 -28.86 7.89
CA VAL A 79 36.23 -28.99 6.56
C VAL A 79 36.79 -30.18 5.78
N CYS A 80 38.07 -30.51 5.96
CA CYS A 80 38.69 -31.70 5.39
C CYS A 80 38.58 -32.95 6.30
N ARG A 81 37.90 -32.84 7.44
CA ARG A 81 37.76 -33.88 8.48
C ARG A 81 39.07 -34.55 8.91
N GLY A 82 40.15 -33.78 8.97
CA GLY A 82 41.47 -34.31 9.35
C GLY A 82 42.14 -35.19 8.29
N ASN A 83 41.60 -35.26 7.07
CA ASN A 83 42.21 -36.00 5.97
C ASN A 83 43.44 -35.24 5.44
N PRO A 84 44.67 -35.79 5.60
CA PRO A 84 45.90 -35.10 5.20
C PRO A 84 45.94 -34.78 3.70
N SER A 85 45.41 -35.67 2.85
CA SER A 85 45.43 -35.50 1.39
C SER A 85 44.52 -34.35 0.94
N LEU A 86 43.35 -34.22 1.58
CA LEU A 86 42.43 -33.12 1.29
C LEU A 86 42.97 -31.80 1.79
N LEU A 87 43.60 -31.78 2.97
CA LEU A 87 44.26 -30.60 3.51
C LEU A 87 45.36 -30.07 2.59
N VAL A 88 46.23 -30.96 2.09
CA VAL A 88 47.27 -30.57 1.13
C VAL A 88 46.66 -29.94 -0.12
N ARG A 89 45.66 -30.59 -0.72
CA ARG A 89 44.98 -30.06 -1.92
C ARG A 89 44.27 -28.73 -1.67
N LEU A 90 43.69 -28.57 -0.48
CA LEU A 90 43.06 -27.32 -0.06
C LEU A 90 44.11 -26.19 0.03
N PHE A 91 45.24 -26.45 0.69
CA PHE A 91 46.32 -25.47 0.81
C PHE A 91 46.97 -25.13 -0.54
N GLU A 92 47.19 -26.10 -1.41
CA GLU A 92 47.65 -25.85 -2.78
C GLU A 92 46.71 -24.89 -3.49
N ARG A 93 45.39 -25.13 -3.42
CA ARG A 93 44.42 -24.31 -4.13
C ARG A 93 44.26 -22.91 -3.54
N LEU A 94 44.22 -22.79 -2.22
CA LEU A 94 44.23 -21.48 -1.54
C LEU A 94 45.50 -20.68 -1.83
N SER A 95 46.64 -21.36 -1.98
CA SER A 95 47.90 -20.73 -2.37
C SER A 95 47.88 -20.22 -3.81
N MET A 96 47.32 -21.00 -4.75
CA MET A 96 47.17 -20.59 -6.15
C MET A 96 46.17 -19.43 -6.34
N GLU A 97 45.04 -19.45 -5.63
CA GLU A 97 43.98 -18.43 -5.76
C GLU A 97 44.30 -17.14 -4.99
N GLY A 98 45.23 -17.18 -4.03
CA GLY A 98 45.68 -16.02 -3.25
C GLY A 98 44.69 -15.55 -2.17
N ASP A 99 43.47 -16.09 -2.12
CA ASP A 99 42.47 -15.84 -1.08
C ASP A 99 42.58 -16.88 0.04
N ARG A 100 42.99 -16.42 1.22
CA ARG A 100 43.19 -17.24 2.42
C ARG A 100 42.16 -16.93 3.51
N SER A 101 40.97 -16.48 3.11
CA SER A 101 39.87 -16.27 4.05
C SER A 101 39.29 -17.59 4.55
N GLU A 102 38.81 -17.62 5.80
CA GLU A 102 38.11 -18.79 6.34
C GLU A 102 36.88 -19.16 5.51
N ARG A 103 36.18 -18.15 4.96
CA ARG A 103 35.05 -18.37 4.06
C ARG A 103 35.48 -19.19 2.84
N ARG A 104 36.57 -18.79 2.18
CA ARG A 104 37.07 -19.50 1.00
C ARG A 104 37.58 -20.90 1.33
N ALA A 105 38.25 -21.06 2.47
CA ALA A 105 38.68 -22.37 2.95
C ALA A 105 37.50 -23.33 3.20
N ARG A 106 36.38 -22.84 3.77
CA ARG A 106 35.13 -23.62 3.91
C ARG A 106 34.55 -23.99 2.56
N GLU A 107 34.45 -23.03 1.64
CA GLU A 107 33.88 -23.26 0.30
C GLU A 107 34.68 -24.32 -0.49
N LEU A 108 36.00 -24.17 -0.60
CA LEU A 108 36.87 -25.08 -1.35
C LEU A 108 37.05 -26.43 -0.66
N GLY A 109 37.19 -26.43 0.67
CA GLY A 109 37.39 -27.66 1.43
C GLY A 109 36.15 -28.56 1.33
N ALA A 110 34.95 -28.00 1.46
CA ALA A 110 33.72 -28.77 1.30
C ALA A 110 33.58 -29.31 -0.14
N GLU A 111 34.06 -28.56 -1.14
CA GLU A 111 34.04 -28.98 -2.53
C GLU A 111 34.96 -30.18 -2.75
N LEU A 112 36.17 -30.11 -2.20
CA LEU A 112 37.18 -31.17 -2.25
C LEU A 112 36.73 -32.42 -1.49
N PHE A 113 36.14 -32.24 -0.31
CA PHE A 113 35.59 -33.32 0.49
C PHE A 113 34.44 -34.03 -0.24
N ALA A 114 33.46 -33.28 -0.76
CA ALA A 114 32.34 -33.86 -1.51
C ALA A 114 32.81 -34.65 -2.74
N ARG A 115 33.82 -34.15 -3.48
CA ARG A 115 34.43 -34.90 -4.60
C ARG A 115 35.10 -36.19 -4.14
N HIS A 116 35.81 -36.15 -3.01
CA HIS A 116 36.46 -37.33 -2.45
C HIS A 116 35.44 -38.36 -1.97
N ALA A 117 34.42 -37.93 -1.24
CA ALA A 117 33.31 -38.77 -0.80
C ALA A 117 32.63 -39.47 -1.99
N LEU A 118 32.37 -38.77 -3.10
CA LEU A 118 31.83 -39.40 -4.32
C LEU A 118 32.75 -40.48 -4.90
N ALA A 119 34.07 -40.22 -4.96
CA ALA A 119 35.03 -41.21 -5.46
C ALA A 119 35.12 -42.46 -4.57
N VAL A 120 34.92 -42.29 -3.26
CA VAL A 120 34.78 -43.39 -2.31
C VAL A 120 33.49 -44.17 -2.58
N LEU A 121 32.36 -43.48 -2.75
CA LEU A 121 31.04 -44.08 -3.01
C LEU A 121 30.97 -44.88 -4.31
N ASP A 122 31.76 -44.50 -5.33
CA ASP A 122 31.84 -45.25 -6.59
C ASP A 122 32.36 -46.69 -6.40
N ARG A 123 33.13 -46.94 -5.33
CA ARG A 123 33.72 -48.24 -5.01
C ARG A 123 32.85 -49.09 -4.07
N GLN A 124 31.77 -48.50 -3.53
CA GLN A 124 30.91 -49.16 -2.55
C GLN A 124 29.76 -49.94 -3.21
N PRO A 125 29.16 -50.91 -2.49
CA PRO A 125 27.97 -51.61 -2.95
C PRO A 125 26.81 -50.66 -3.31
N GLU A 126 25.97 -51.06 -4.27
CA GLU A 126 24.88 -50.22 -4.80
C GLU A 126 23.92 -49.70 -3.72
N TYR A 127 23.64 -50.49 -2.68
CA TYR A 127 22.75 -50.08 -1.60
C TYR A 127 23.29 -48.90 -0.77
N VAL A 128 24.62 -48.76 -0.64
CA VAL A 128 25.26 -47.62 0.04
C VAL A 128 25.03 -46.34 -0.76
N ARG A 129 25.19 -46.42 -2.09
CA ARG A 129 24.92 -45.30 -2.99
C ARG A 129 23.45 -44.86 -2.93
N LYS A 130 22.52 -45.83 -2.93
CA LYS A 130 21.08 -45.57 -2.81
C LYS A 130 20.70 -44.84 -1.53
N VAL A 131 21.34 -45.17 -0.41
CA VAL A 131 21.14 -44.46 0.87
C VAL A 131 21.60 -43.00 0.76
N VAL A 132 22.79 -42.74 0.20
CA VAL A 132 23.30 -41.38 0.02
C VAL A 132 22.45 -40.56 -0.95
N GLU A 133 22.02 -41.15 -2.07
CA GLU A 133 21.11 -40.53 -3.04
C GLU A 133 19.76 -40.18 -2.41
N ALA A 134 19.20 -41.09 -1.60
CA ALA A 134 17.93 -40.88 -0.91
C ALA A 134 18.01 -39.73 0.12
N VAL A 135 19.08 -39.68 0.93
CA VAL A 135 19.33 -38.56 1.85
C VAL A 135 19.45 -37.25 1.06
N ALA A 136 20.22 -37.24 -0.03
CA ALA A 136 20.43 -36.04 -0.83
C ALA A 136 19.14 -35.50 -1.49
N VAL A 137 18.25 -36.40 -1.92
CA VAL A 137 16.94 -36.05 -2.49
C VAL A 137 16.00 -35.55 -1.40
N LEU A 138 15.87 -36.26 -0.27
CA LEU A 138 14.96 -35.90 0.82
C LEU A 138 15.41 -34.62 1.55
N GLY A 139 16.72 -34.38 1.63
CA GLY A 139 17.30 -33.30 2.44
C GLY A 139 17.15 -33.52 3.94
N GLN A 140 16.90 -34.75 4.36
CA GLN A 140 16.79 -35.16 5.76
C GLN A 140 17.38 -36.56 5.97
N ALA A 141 17.62 -36.90 7.23
CA ALA A 141 18.35 -38.09 7.64
C ALA A 141 17.47 -39.15 8.33
N ASP A 142 16.15 -39.09 8.17
CA ASP A 142 15.23 -40.09 8.68
C ASP A 142 15.50 -41.45 8.00
N GLU A 143 16.00 -42.41 8.77
CA GLU A 143 16.50 -43.69 8.26
C GLU A 143 15.39 -44.53 7.61
N GLU A 144 14.14 -44.42 8.11
CA GLU A 144 12.99 -45.14 7.56
C GLU A 144 12.61 -44.59 6.19
N LEU A 145 12.47 -43.25 6.07
CA LEU A 145 12.19 -42.59 4.80
C LEU A 145 13.32 -42.81 3.78
N VAL A 146 14.58 -42.78 4.23
CA VAL A 146 15.76 -43.05 3.39
C VAL A 146 15.76 -44.49 2.88
N GLY A 147 15.48 -45.46 3.74
CA GLY A 147 15.36 -46.88 3.37
C GLY A 147 14.24 -47.11 2.36
N MET A 148 13.06 -46.53 2.61
CA MET A 148 11.91 -46.63 1.69
C MET A 148 12.21 -45.99 0.33
N LEU A 149 12.78 -44.79 0.29
CA LEU A 149 13.10 -44.11 -0.97
C LEU A 149 14.20 -44.83 -1.76
N GLY A 150 15.23 -45.30 -1.06
CA GLY A 150 16.33 -46.06 -1.66
C GLY A 150 15.97 -47.50 -2.04
N ALA A 151 14.80 -48.00 -1.63
CA ALA A 151 14.43 -49.42 -1.67
C ALA A 151 15.50 -50.31 -1.00
N VAL A 152 15.98 -49.87 0.16
CA VAL A 152 17.00 -50.54 0.99
C VAL A 152 16.35 -50.93 2.33
N SER A 153 16.51 -52.18 2.75
CA SER A 153 15.97 -52.64 4.03
C SER A 153 16.71 -51.99 5.20
N GLU A 154 16.02 -51.81 6.34
CA GLU A 154 16.58 -51.23 7.56
C GLU A 154 17.95 -51.83 7.97
N PRO A 155 18.19 -53.16 7.93
CA PRO A 155 19.51 -53.71 8.24
C PRO A 155 20.61 -53.27 7.25
N LEU A 156 20.26 -53.07 5.99
CA LEU A 156 21.20 -52.59 4.97
C LEU A 156 21.43 -51.08 5.07
N VAL A 157 20.46 -50.30 5.54
CA VAL A 157 20.66 -48.88 5.87
C VAL A 157 21.65 -48.76 7.03
N ALA A 158 21.47 -49.55 8.10
CA ALA A 158 22.41 -49.60 9.21
C ALA A 158 23.82 -50.06 8.77
N ALA A 159 23.91 -51.05 7.88
CA ALA A 159 25.18 -51.47 7.30
C ALA A 159 25.83 -50.38 6.44
N ALA A 160 25.05 -49.63 5.66
CA ALA A 160 25.53 -48.50 4.87
C ALA A 160 26.09 -47.39 5.76
N ILE A 161 25.41 -47.05 6.86
CA ILE A 161 25.92 -46.09 7.86
C ILE A 161 27.28 -46.57 8.42
N GLY A 162 27.41 -47.85 8.74
CA GLY A 162 28.67 -48.45 9.19
C GLY A 162 29.79 -48.31 8.18
N ILE A 163 29.52 -48.57 6.90
CA ILE A 163 30.48 -48.41 5.79
C ILE A 163 30.86 -46.94 5.62
N LEU A 164 29.88 -46.02 5.56
CA LEU A 164 30.13 -44.59 5.38
C LEU A 164 30.96 -44.01 6.52
N ARG A 165 30.78 -44.48 7.76
CA ARG A 165 31.60 -44.09 8.91
C ARG A 165 33.01 -44.70 8.83
N GLY A 166 33.13 -45.96 8.40
CA GLY A 166 34.41 -46.63 8.19
C GLY A 166 35.27 -45.96 7.12
N GLU A 167 34.64 -45.38 6.10
CA GLU A 167 35.27 -44.63 5.02
C GLU A 167 35.35 -43.11 5.29
N GLU A 168 35.01 -42.67 6.52
CA GLU A 168 35.07 -41.27 6.96
C GLU A 168 34.22 -40.28 6.14
N VAL A 169 33.24 -40.79 5.38
CA VAL A 169 32.27 -39.98 4.62
C VAL A 169 31.24 -39.33 5.56
N ILE A 170 30.92 -39.97 6.67
CA ILE A 170 30.09 -39.43 7.77
C ILE A 170 30.82 -39.64 9.11
N ASP A 171 30.48 -38.83 10.11
CA ASP A 171 31.03 -38.91 11.47
C ASP A 171 29.95 -39.45 12.42
N ALA A 172 28.90 -38.65 12.64
CA ALA A 172 27.82 -38.97 13.56
C ALA A 172 26.74 -39.84 12.90
N GLY A 173 26.30 -39.47 11.70
CA GLY A 173 25.18 -40.16 11.03
C GLY A 173 24.81 -39.56 9.69
N LEU A 174 23.67 -39.98 9.11
CA LEU A 174 23.24 -39.55 7.78
C LEU A 174 22.99 -38.03 7.67
N ALA A 175 22.78 -37.33 8.79
CA ALA A 175 22.65 -35.87 8.80
C ALA A 175 23.87 -35.15 8.23
N ASP A 176 25.05 -35.76 8.33
CA ASP A 176 26.31 -35.23 7.80
C ASP A 176 26.32 -35.14 6.27
N LEU A 177 25.43 -35.88 5.59
CA LEU A 177 25.27 -35.84 4.14
C LEU A 177 24.34 -34.72 3.66
N ASN A 178 23.63 -34.04 4.57
CA ASN A 178 22.74 -32.92 4.23
C ASN A 178 23.48 -31.60 4.04
N ASP A 179 24.81 -31.59 4.12
CA ASP A 179 25.62 -30.44 3.71
C ASP A 179 25.32 -30.06 2.25
N ASP A 180 25.09 -28.76 1.99
CA ASP A 180 24.65 -28.26 0.68
C ASP A 180 25.60 -28.64 -0.46
N GLN A 181 26.91 -28.68 -0.21
CA GLN A 181 27.89 -29.04 -1.24
C GLN A 181 27.89 -30.54 -1.52
N MET A 182 27.86 -31.36 -0.47
CA MET A 182 27.74 -32.82 -0.62
C MET A 182 26.46 -33.18 -1.36
N ARG A 183 25.33 -32.61 -0.92
CA ARG A 183 24.02 -32.81 -1.53
C ARG A 183 23.99 -32.38 -3.00
N SER A 184 24.46 -31.17 -3.30
CA SER A 184 24.54 -30.66 -4.68
C SER A 184 25.36 -31.58 -5.58
N ARG A 185 26.49 -32.09 -5.08
CA ARG A 185 27.38 -32.98 -5.83
C ARG A 185 26.75 -34.33 -6.12
N VAL A 186 26.14 -34.97 -5.12
CA VAL A 186 25.39 -36.22 -5.28
C VAL A 186 24.29 -36.04 -6.33
N LEU A 187 23.46 -34.99 -6.18
CA LEU A 187 22.37 -34.72 -7.12
C LEU A 187 22.88 -34.45 -8.56
N SER A 188 24.03 -33.79 -8.71
CA SER A 188 24.64 -33.50 -10.03
C SER A 188 25.26 -34.72 -10.72
N ALA A 189 25.67 -35.75 -9.95
CA ALA A 189 26.22 -36.98 -10.48
C ALA A 189 25.11 -37.93 -11.02
N MET A 190 23.87 -37.73 -10.59
CA MET A 190 22.74 -38.53 -11.02
C MET A 190 22.28 -38.15 -12.43
N SER A 191 21.82 -39.15 -13.20
CA SER A 191 21.11 -38.85 -14.46
C SER A 191 19.80 -38.11 -14.17
N VAL A 192 19.42 -37.19 -15.06
CA VAL A 192 18.19 -36.39 -14.95
C VAL A 192 16.96 -37.28 -14.71
N GLY A 193 16.83 -38.39 -15.47
CA GLY A 193 15.71 -39.32 -15.31
C GLY A 193 15.69 -40.09 -13.98
N ALA A 194 16.86 -40.45 -13.43
CA ALA A 194 16.93 -41.10 -12.12
C ALA A 194 16.54 -40.14 -10.99
N LEU A 195 17.03 -38.89 -11.06
CA LEU A 195 16.71 -37.85 -10.10
C LEU A 195 15.22 -37.48 -10.11
N GLU A 196 14.62 -37.32 -11.29
CA GLU A 196 13.18 -37.07 -11.42
C GLU A 196 12.33 -38.20 -10.83
N ARG A 197 12.73 -39.46 -11.08
CA ARG A 197 12.05 -40.63 -10.51
C ARG A 197 12.12 -40.62 -8.99
N LEU A 198 13.29 -40.37 -8.42
CA LEU A 198 13.48 -40.33 -6.96
C LEU A 198 12.75 -39.15 -6.32
N ARG A 199 12.75 -37.96 -6.92
CA ARG A 199 11.96 -36.81 -6.44
C ARG A 199 10.46 -37.11 -6.42
N ARG A 200 9.94 -37.80 -7.46
CA ARG A 200 8.53 -38.20 -7.51
C ARG A 200 8.18 -39.20 -6.39
N LEU A 201 9.05 -40.19 -6.18
CA LEU A 201 8.88 -41.17 -5.09
C LEU A 201 8.97 -40.49 -3.72
N ALA A 202 9.93 -39.59 -3.53
CA ALA A 202 10.09 -38.81 -2.30
C ALA A 202 8.83 -37.99 -2.00
N ALA A 203 8.32 -37.25 -3.00
CA ALA A 203 7.08 -36.47 -2.83
C ALA A 203 5.89 -37.37 -2.43
N ARG A 204 5.75 -38.55 -3.03
CA ARG A 204 4.68 -39.50 -2.67
C ARG A 204 4.87 -40.05 -1.25
N LEU A 205 6.07 -40.49 -0.87
CA LEU A 205 6.35 -40.99 0.48
C LEU A 205 6.06 -39.93 1.54
N LEU A 206 6.48 -38.69 1.31
CA LEU A 206 6.18 -37.57 2.21
C LEU A 206 4.67 -37.30 2.31
N ASN A 207 3.95 -37.36 1.18
CA ASN A 207 2.50 -37.21 1.14
C ASN A 207 1.77 -38.33 1.89
N ASP A 208 2.12 -39.58 1.63
CA ASP A 208 1.49 -40.76 2.26
C ASP A 208 1.79 -40.81 3.76
N GLY A 209 2.95 -40.28 4.18
CA GLY A 209 3.33 -40.11 5.58
C GLY A 209 2.70 -38.89 6.27
N GLY A 210 1.87 -38.09 5.58
CA GLY A 210 1.21 -36.92 6.16
C GLY A 210 2.16 -35.80 6.59
N ARG A 211 3.30 -35.66 5.90
CA ARG A 211 4.30 -34.61 6.19
C ARG A 211 3.77 -33.22 5.78
N PRO A 212 4.34 -32.13 6.34
CA PRO A 212 3.97 -30.77 5.96
C PRO A 212 4.03 -30.53 4.44
N VAL A 213 3.07 -29.78 3.92
CA VAL A 213 2.94 -29.53 2.47
C VAL A 213 4.15 -28.81 1.87
N GLU A 214 4.91 -28.08 2.68
CA GLU A 214 6.15 -27.41 2.31
C GLU A 214 7.26 -28.41 1.99
N GLU A 215 7.39 -29.49 2.78
CA GLU A 215 8.38 -30.56 2.53
C GLU A 215 8.05 -31.31 1.24
N ILE A 216 6.77 -31.62 1.02
CA ILE A 216 6.30 -32.28 -0.20
C ILE A 216 6.52 -31.37 -1.41
N SER A 217 6.12 -30.09 -1.29
CA SER A 217 6.23 -29.11 -2.36
C SER A 217 7.68 -28.85 -2.77
N ALA A 218 8.62 -28.86 -1.83
CA ALA A 218 10.06 -28.71 -2.13
C ALA A 218 10.56 -29.73 -3.17
N GLN A 219 9.98 -30.94 -3.18
CA GLN A 219 10.26 -31.96 -4.21
C GLN A 219 9.51 -31.68 -5.51
N LEU A 220 8.22 -31.32 -5.42
CA LEU A 220 7.34 -31.12 -6.58
C LEU A 220 7.78 -29.95 -7.47
N VAL A 221 8.25 -28.82 -6.91
CA VAL A 221 8.67 -27.66 -7.75
C VAL A 221 9.92 -27.95 -8.59
N LEU A 222 10.63 -29.04 -8.28
CA LEU A 222 11.85 -29.43 -8.97
C LEU A 222 11.61 -30.50 -10.04
N LEU A 223 10.35 -30.89 -10.27
CA LEU A 223 9.94 -31.84 -11.32
C LEU A 223 9.54 -31.07 -12.59
N PRO A 224 9.83 -31.57 -13.79
CA PRO A 224 9.38 -30.91 -15.03
C PRO A 224 7.90 -31.13 -15.35
N ARG A 225 7.29 -32.20 -14.79
CA ARG A 225 5.89 -32.57 -15.04
C ARG A 225 5.25 -33.10 -13.76
N LEU A 226 3.98 -32.77 -13.56
CA LEU A 226 3.16 -33.20 -12.42
C LEU A 226 1.97 -34.02 -12.92
N PRO A 227 2.15 -35.33 -13.18
CA PRO A 227 1.14 -36.15 -13.85
C PRO A 227 -0.07 -36.53 -12.97
N GLU A 228 -0.02 -36.27 -11.67
CA GLU A 228 -1.02 -36.75 -10.71
C GLU A 228 -1.77 -35.59 -10.05
N PRO A 229 -3.12 -35.62 -9.99
CA PRO A 229 -3.92 -34.50 -9.48
C PRO A 229 -3.59 -34.06 -8.05
N TRP A 230 -3.19 -34.99 -7.17
CA TRP A 230 -2.83 -34.66 -5.79
C TRP A 230 -1.63 -33.73 -5.71
N MET A 231 -0.69 -33.79 -6.67
CA MET A 231 0.51 -32.94 -6.69
C MET A 231 0.13 -31.47 -6.86
N LEU A 232 -0.86 -31.17 -7.72
CA LEU A 232 -1.36 -29.81 -7.92
C LEU A 232 -2.11 -29.30 -6.68
N ASN A 233 -2.86 -30.17 -6.00
CA ASN A 233 -3.55 -29.81 -4.77
C ASN A 233 -2.57 -29.45 -3.65
N VAL A 234 -1.49 -30.22 -3.49
CA VAL A 234 -0.41 -29.92 -2.52
C VAL A 234 0.26 -28.57 -2.84
N LEU A 235 0.59 -28.30 -4.10
CA LEU A 235 1.16 -27.00 -4.48
C LEU A 235 0.19 -25.83 -4.23
N ARG A 236 -1.11 -26.04 -4.46
CA ARG A 236 -2.13 -25.02 -4.18
C ARG A 236 -2.23 -24.72 -2.70
N GLU A 237 -2.17 -25.75 -1.85
CA GLU A 237 -2.17 -25.60 -0.41
C GLU A 237 -0.89 -24.90 0.09
N ALA A 238 0.27 -25.30 -0.41
CA ALA A 238 1.55 -24.68 -0.09
C ALA A 238 1.63 -23.21 -0.57
N ALA A 239 1.04 -22.87 -1.72
CA ALA A 239 0.92 -21.49 -2.18
C ALA A 239 0.10 -20.65 -1.19
N ARG A 240 -1.05 -21.16 -0.75
CA ARG A 240 -1.90 -20.50 0.26
C ARG A 240 -1.23 -20.42 1.63
N GLY A 241 -0.45 -21.42 2.02
CA GLY A 241 0.39 -21.40 3.23
C GLY A 241 1.43 -20.28 3.15
N ALA A 242 2.22 -20.26 2.08
CA ALA A 242 3.24 -19.25 1.86
C ALA A 242 2.68 -17.82 1.79
N GLU A 243 1.51 -17.60 1.19
CA GLU A 243 0.86 -16.27 1.21
C GLU A 243 0.43 -15.86 2.63
N ARG A 244 -0.12 -16.77 3.43
CA ARG A 244 -0.49 -16.51 4.83
C ARG A 244 0.74 -16.15 5.68
N ASP A 245 1.86 -16.79 5.40
CA ASP A 245 3.14 -16.54 6.09
C ASP A 245 3.90 -15.34 5.52
N GLY A 246 3.36 -14.65 4.50
CA GLY A 246 3.94 -13.45 3.88
C GLY A 246 5.06 -13.72 2.88
N SER A 247 5.33 -14.98 2.52
CA SER A 247 6.38 -15.37 1.56
C SER A 247 5.87 -15.34 0.12
N VAL A 248 5.74 -14.13 -0.45
CA VAL A 248 5.28 -13.89 -1.83
C VAL A 248 6.13 -14.65 -2.87
N VAL A 249 7.44 -14.69 -2.67
CA VAL A 249 8.38 -15.36 -3.59
C VAL A 249 8.11 -16.86 -3.68
N MET A 250 7.85 -17.51 -2.54
CA MET A 250 7.56 -18.95 -2.50
C MET A 250 6.18 -19.27 -3.06
N ALA A 251 5.16 -18.48 -2.71
CA ALA A 251 3.83 -18.63 -3.28
C ALA A 251 3.85 -18.50 -4.81
N ALA A 252 4.52 -17.46 -5.35
CA ALA A 252 4.67 -17.27 -6.80
C ALA A 252 5.48 -18.41 -7.46
N ARG A 253 6.46 -18.99 -6.76
CA ARG A 253 7.21 -20.16 -7.23
C ARG A 253 6.33 -21.40 -7.35
N TYR A 254 5.47 -21.67 -6.36
CA TYR A 254 4.52 -22.80 -6.43
C TYR A 254 3.49 -22.61 -7.54
N LEU A 255 2.91 -21.41 -7.65
CA LEU A 255 1.93 -21.10 -8.70
C LEU A 255 2.53 -21.14 -10.11
N ARG A 256 3.78 -20.70 -10.30
CA ARG A 256 4.52 -20.88 -11.58
C ARG A 256 4.56 -22.34 -12.00
N GLN A 257 4.90 -23.22 -11.06
CA GLN A 257 4.95 -24.65 -11.34
C GLN A 257 3.56 -25.21 -11.70
N MET A 258 2.51 -24.76 -11.02
CA MET A 258 1.14 -25.15 -11.34
C MET A 258 0.74 -24.70 -12.74
N VAL A 259 1.00 -23.44 -13.12
CA VAL A 259 0.68 -22.89 -14.45
C VAL A 259 1.44 -23.60 -15.57
N VAL A 260 2.68 -24.03 -15.32
CA VAL A 260 3.46 -24.84 -16.28
C VAL A 260 2.88 -26.26 -16.42
N ALA A 261 2.47 -26.88 -15.31
CA ALA A 261 1.94 -28.24 -15.31
C ALA A 261 0.51 -28.32 -15.86
N ASP A 262 -0.34 -27.34 -15.56
CA ASP A 262 -1.70 -27.20 -16.05
C ASP A 262 -1.94 -25.78 -16.58
N PRO A 263 -1.64 -25.53 -17.87
CA PRO A 263 -1.90 -24.24 -18.48
C PRO A 263 -3.39 -23.87 -18.51
N ALA A 264 -4.33 -24.80 -18.33
CA ALA A 264 -5.75 -24.49 -18.35
C ALA A 264 -6.27 -23.91 -17.01
N ASP A 265 -5.48 -23.97 -15.94
CA ASP A 265 -5.86 -23.44 -14.62
C ASP A 265 -5.81 -21.90 -14.61
N ILE A 266 -6.96 -21.28 -14.90
CA ILE A 266 -7.11 -19.82 -14.94
C ILE A 266 -6.89 -19.18 -13.56
N ASP A 267 -7.34 -19.85 -12.49
CA ASP A 267 -7.24 -19.29 -11.14
C ASP A 267 -5.77 -19.25 -10.70
N ALA A 268 -4.99 -20.30 -10.99
CA ALA A 268 -3.54 -20.29 -10.76
C ALA A 268 -2.80 -19.21 -11.58
N ARG A 269 -3.23 -18.96 -12.83
CA ARG A 269 -2.69 -17.86 -13.66
C ARG A 269 -3.00 -16.49 -13.05
N ALA A 270 -4.26 -16.26 -12.68
CA ALA A 270 -4.71 -15.01 -12.07
C ALA A 270 -3.96 -14.72 -10.75
N ASP A 271 -3.83 -15.71 -9.88
CA ASP A 271 -3.09 -15.60 -8.63
C ASP A 271 -1.60 -15.37 -8.86
N LEU A 272 -0.99 -16.08 -9.82
CA LEU A 272 0.40 -15.88 -10.15
C LEU A 272 0.66 -14.46 -10.64
N ALA A 273 -0.15 -13.95 -11.58
CA ALA A 273 0.01 -12.60 -12.09
C ALA A 273 -0.20 -11.54 -11.00
N ARG A 274 -1.14 -11.75 -10.07
CA ARG A 274 -1.30 -10.88 -8.90
C ARG A 274 -0.02 -10.80 -8.07
N LEU A 275 0.60 -11.94 -7.75
CA LEU A 275 1.82 -11.97 -6.95
C LEU A 275 3.05 -11.41 -7.70
N VAL A 276 3.20 -11.76 -8.98
CA VAL A 276 4.30 -11.23 -9.81
C VAL A 276 4.16 -9.73 -9.99
N GLY A 277 2.92 -9.23 -10.15
CA GLY A 277 2.65 -7.80 -10.33
C GLY A 277 3.00 -6.92 -9.12
N LEU A 278 3.32 -7.50 -7.96
CA LEU A 278 3.83 -6.77 -6.80
C LEU A 278 5.29 -6.32 -6.98
N ASP A 279 6.10 -7.09 -7.72
CA ASP A 279 7.54 -6.85 -7.91
C ASP A 279 7.89 -6.51 -9.36
N ASP A 280 7.25 -7.19 -10.32
CA ASP A 280 7.40 -6.96 -11.76
C ASP A 280 6.02 -6.74 -12.43
N PRO A 281 5.46 -5.52 -12.34
CA PRO A 281 4.21 -5.16 -13.00
C PRO A 281 4.28 -5.32 -14.53
N THR A 282 5.45 -5.08 -15.13
CA THR A 282 5.64 -5.16 -16.58
C THR A 282 5.56 -6.61 -17.06
N GLY A 283 6.26 -7.52 -16.38
CA GLY A 283 6.18 -8.95 -16.66
C GLY A 283 4.79 -9.51 -16.39
N ALA A 284 4.14 -9.14 -15.29
CA ALA A 284 2.77 -9.56 -14.98
C ALA A 284 1.77 -9.10 -16.06
N TYR A 285 1.88 -7.86 -16.53
CA TYR A 285 1.03 -7.34 -17.61
C TYR A 285 1.23 -8.13 -18.91
N ALA A 286 2.48 -8.37 -19.32
CA ALA A 286 2.80 -9.14 -20.52
C ALA A 286 2.29 -10.59 -20.45
N MET A 287 2.42 -11.23 -19.28
CA MET A 287 1.87 -12.58 -19.03
C MET A 287 0.35 -12.61 -19.17
N LEU A 288 -0.34 -11.67 -18.52
CA LEU A 288 -1.81 -11.59 -18.57
C LEU A 288 -2.31 -11.33 -19.99
N HIS A 289 -1.67 -10.41 -20.73
CA HIS A 289 -2.04 -10.11 -22.11
C HIS A 289 -1.94 -11.35 -22.99
N ALA A 290 -0.80 -12.06 -22.95
CA ALA A 290 -0.58 -13.27 -23.72
C ALA A 290 -1.57 -14.39 -23.35
N TRP A 291 -1.91 -14.54 -22.06
CA TRP A 291 -2.89 -15.53 -21.63
C TRP A 291 -4.32 -15.20 -22.05
N ILE A 292 -4.70 -13.92 -22.09
CA ILE A 292 -6.02 -13.49 -22.58
C ILE A 292 -6.17 -13.83 -24.07
N GLU A 293 -5.15 -13.56 -24.88
CA GLU A 293 -5.16 -13.89 -26.32
C GLU A 293 -5.23 -15.40 -26.59
N GLY A 294 -4.56 -16.20 -25.75
CA GLY A 294 -4.50 -17.66 -25.90
C GLY A 294 -5.61 -18.44 -25.20
N THR A 295 -6.59 -17.79 -24.57
CA THR A 295 -7.68 -18.45 -23.83
C THR A 295 -8.99 -18.32 -24.59
N ASP A 296 -9.55 -19.44 -25.06
CA ASP A 296 -10.85 -19.44 -25.76
C ASP A 296 -12.05 -19.39 -24.79
N ASP A 297 -11.87 -19.81 -23.53
CA ASP A 297 -12.93 -19.78 -22.53
C ASP A 297 -13.28 -18.33 -22.14
N ARG A 298 -14.51 -17.93 -22.44
CA ARG A 298 -15.05 -16.59 -22.11
C ARG A 298 -14.92 -16.25 -20.63
N ARG A 299 -15.14 -17.24 -19.74
CA ARG A 299 -15.09 -17.00 -18.29
C ARG A 299 -13.66 -16.76 -17.83
N GLY A 300 -12.74 -17.57 -18.34
CA GLY A 300 -11.31 -17.43 -18.09
C GLY A 300 -10.77 -16.09 -18.57
N ARG A 301 -11.11 -15.68 -19.80
CA ARG A 301 -10.72 -14.36 -20.34
C ARG A 301 -11.18 -13.21 -19.46
N ALA A 302 -12.44 -13.22 -19.02
CA ALA A 302 -12.99 -12.16 -18.17
C ALA A 302 -12.21 -12.02 -16.84
N ARG A 303 -11.88 -13.15 -16.19
CA ARG A 303 -11.09 -13.14 -14.94
C ARG A 303 -9.67 -12.62 -15.14
N LEU A 304 -9.00 -13.07 -16.20
CA LEU A 304 -7.64 -12.59 -16.53
C LEU A 304 -7.65 -11.10 -16.89
N ALA A 305 -8.62 -10.64 -17.67
CA ALA A 305 -8.77 -9.23 -18.03
C ALA A 305 -9.02 -8.35 -16.80
N ALA A 306 -9.84 -8.82 -15.85
CA ALA A 306 -10.06 -8.11 -14.59
C ALA A 306 -8.78 -7.99 -13.74
N GLN A 307 -7.89 -8.99 -13.76
CA GLN A 307 -6.57 -8.87 -13.13
C GLN A 307 -5.63 -7.95 -13.92
N LEU A 308 -5.66 -8.00 -15.26
CA LEU A 308 -4.86 -7.13 -16.13
C LEU A 308 -5.16 -5.66 -15.84
N ALA A 309 -6.44 -5.31 -15.64
CA ALA A 309 -6.86 -3.97 -15.28
C ALA A 309 -6.29 -3.47 -13.94
N LYS A 310 -6.04 -4.35 -12.96
CA LYS A 310 -5.41 -3.96 -11.68
C LYS A 310 -3.92 -3.63 -11.83
N VAL A 311 -3.25 -4.28 -12.77
CA VAL A 311 -1.82 -4.09 -13.05
C VAL A 311 -1.58 -2.95 -14.05
N ALA A 312 -2.50 -2.73 -14.98
CA ALA A 312 -2.38 -1.78 -16.09
C ALA A 312 -1.93 -0.36 -15.68
N PRO A 313 -2.40 0.23 -14.56
CA PRO A 313 -1.95 1.56 -14.16
C PRO A 313 -0.47 1.61 -13.77
N SER A 314 0.12 0.49 -13.31
CA SER A 314 1.55 0.42 -12.94
C SER A 314 2.48 0.47 -14.15
N VAL A 315 1.96 0.19 -15.34
CA VAL A 315 2.73 0.10 -16.59
C VAL A 315 2.26 1.12 -17.63
N GLY A 316 1.29 1.97 -17.27
CA GLY A 316 0.70 2.97 -18.15
C GLY A 316 -0.05 2.43 -19.35
N LYS A 317 -0.73 1.29 -19.17
CA LYS A 317 -1.51 0.60 -20.19
C LYS A 317 -3.02 0.62 -19.90
N GLU A 318 -3.50 1.67 -19.24
CA GLU A 318 -4.89 1.79 -18.80
C GLU A 318 -5.85 1.81 -19.99
N VAL A 319 -5.53 2.57 -21.05
CA VAL A 319 -6.37 2.66 -22.26
C VAL A 319 -6.53 1.31 -22.96
N GLU A 320 -5.45 0.53 -23.02
CA GLU A 320 -5.45 -0.82 -23.60
C GLU A 320 -6.30 -1.79 -22.75
N ALA A 321 -6.14 -1.74 -21.42
CA ALA A 321 -6.96 -2.51 -20.49
C ALA A 321 -8.46 -2.19 -20.61
N VAL A 322 -8.81 -0.91 -20.78
CA VAL A 322 -10.19 -0.47 -21.03
C VAL A 322 -10.74 -1.10 -22.31
N SER A 323 -9.96 -1.12 -23.40
CA SER A 323 -10.39 -1.74 -24.65
C SER A 323 -10.69 -3.22 -24.43
N ILE A 324 -9.76 -3.97 -23.84
CA ILE A 324 -9.90 -5.41 -23.59
C ILE A 324 -11.16 -5.70 -22.75
N LEU A 325 -11.35 -5.00 -21.63
CA LEU A 325 -12.53 -5.18 -20.78
C LEU A 325 -13.83 -4.82 -21.52
N SER A 326 -13.81 -3.78 -22.34
CA SER A 326 -14.97 -3.33 -23.12
C SER A 326 -15.37 -4.32 -24.20
N ASP A 327 -14.40 -5.01 -24.81
CA ASP A 327 -14.64 -5.98 -25.87
C ASP A 327 -15.18 -7.29 -25.29
N ILE A 328 -14.79 -7.64 -24.06
CA ILE A 328 -15.30 -8.82 -23.34
C ILE A 328 -16.72 -8.61 -22.80
N LEU A 329 -17.07 -7.39 -22.36
CA LEU A 329 -18.31 -7.14 -21.62
C LEU A 329 -19.60 -7.59 -22.35
N PRO A 330 -19.79 -7.37 -23.67
CA PRO A 330 -20.97 -7.82 -24.40
C PRO A 330 -21.14 -9.36 -24.41
N GLU A 331 -20.06 -10.12 -24.25
CA GLU A 331 -20.11 -11.58 -24.22
C GLU A 331 -20.62 -12.16 -22.89
N LEU A 332 -20.78 -11.30 -21.88
CA LEU A 332 -21.14 -11.65 -20.50
C LEU A 332 -22.57 -11.25 -20.15
N ASP A 333 -23.43 -10.98 -21.14
CA ASP A 333 -24.83 -10.57 -20.91
C ASP A 333 -25.65 -11.61 -20.11
N ASP A 334 -25.27 -12.89 -20.16
CA ASP A 334 -25.90 -14.01 -19.43
C ASP A 334 -25.20 -14.38 -18.11
N ASP A 335 -24.02 -13.84 -17.81
CA ASP A 335 -23.21 -14.18 -16.63
C ASP A 335 -23.00 -12.94 -15.73
N HIS A 336 -23.97 -12.73 -14.84
CA HIS A 336 -24.06 -11.52 -14.02
C HIS A 336 -22.85 -11.31 -13.09
N GLU A 337 -22.28 -12.39 -12.55
CA GLU A 337 -21.13 -12.33 -11.65
C GLU A 337 -19.87 -11.85 -12.39
N LEU A 338 -19.59 -12.43 -13.56
CA LEU A 338 -18.44 -12.03 -14.37
C LEU A 338 -18.62 -10.63 -14.97
N ARG A 339 -19.84 -10.28 -15.37
CA ARG A 339 -20.16 -8.92 -15.82
C ARG A 339 -19.84 -7.91 -14.73
N THR A 340 -20.26 -8.19 -13.49
CA THR A 340 -19.96 -7.34 -12.34
C THR A 340 -18.46 -7.24 -12.11
N LEU A 341 -17.71 -8.35 -12.15
CA LEU A 341 -16.25 -8.35 -12.00
C LEU A 341 -15.55 -7.45 -13.03
N VAL A 342 -15.92 -7.57 -14.32
CA VAL A 342 -15.37 -6.76 -15.41
C VAL A 342 -15.75 -5.29 -15.26
N GLN A 343 -16.99 -5.00 -14.86
CA GLN A 343 -17.44 -3.65 -14.57
C GLN A 343 -16.64 -3.04 -13.41
N SER A 344 -16.50 -3.73 -12.28
CA SER A 344 -15.69 -3.24 -11.15
C SER A 344 -14.22 -3.00 -11.55
N ALA A 345 -13.67 -3.83 -12.44
CA ALA A 345 -12.33 -3.62 -13.00
C ALA A 345 -12.25 -2.36 -13.89
N LEU A 346 -13.28 -2.08 -14.71
CA LEU A 346 -13.40 -0.81 -15.46
C LEU A 346 -13.49 0.40 -14.52
N LEU A 347 -14.24 0.28 -13.42
CA LEU A 347 -14.37 1.36 -12.43
C LEU A 347 -13.02 1.71 -11.79
N LEU A 348 -12.21 0.70 -11.46
CA LEU A 348 -10.91 0.88 -10.84
C LEU A 348 -9.96 1.73 -11.72
N ILE A 349 -9.89 1.43 -13.02
CA ILE A 349 -9.08 2.19 -13.98
C ILE A 349 -9.75 3.49 -14.45
N GLY A 350 -11.03 3.69 -14.10
CA GLY A 350 -11.82 4.91 -14.33
C GLY A 350 -11.27 6.15 -13.65
N GLY A 351 -10.61 5.98 -12.51
CA GLY A 351 -10.03 7.07 -11.73
C GLY A 351 -8.74 7.66 -12.31
N CYS A 352 -8.12 7.01 -13.31
CA CYS A 352 -6.85 7.44 -13.88
C CYS A 352 -7.04 8.48 -14.99
N ARG A 353 -6.22 9.54 -14.96
CA ARG A 353 -6.27 10.66 -15.91
C ARG A 353 -6.19 10.18 -17.37
N ARG A 354 -5.24 9.29 -17.70
CA ARG A 354 -4.97 8.83 -19.07
C ARG A 354 -6.12 8.02 -19.70
N SER A 355 -6.86 7.26 -18.90
CA SER A 355 -7.98 6.42 -19.36
C SER A 355 -9.35 7.08 -19.18
N SER A 356 -9.45 8.12 -18.36
CA SER A 356 -10.70 8.77 -17.96
C SER A 356 -11.65 9.08 -19.11
N ARG A 357 -11.14 9.65 -20.21
CA ARG A 357 -11.95 10.02 -21.39
C ARG A 357 -12.54 8.79 -22.09
N VAL A 358 -11.72 7.77 -22.34
CA VAL A 358 -12.14 6.53 -23.01
C VAL A 358 -13.18 5.79 -22.17
N ILE A 359 -12.98 5.75 -20.85
CA ILE A 359 -13.91 5.13 -19.91
C ILE A 359 -15.22 5.91 -19.86
N SER A 360 -15.15 7.24 -19.82
CA SER A 360 -16.34 8.10 -19.83
C SER A 360 -17.18 7.87 -21.09
N GLU A 361 -16.55 7.88 -22.27
CA GLU A 361 -17.22 7.60 -23.54
C GLU A 361 -17.87 6.20 -23.54
N ARG A 362 -17.16 5.19 -23.03
CA ARG A 362 -17.66 3.80 -22.99
C ARG A 362 -18.80 3.62 -22.00
N VAL A 363 -18.66 4.10 -20.76
CA VAL A 363 -19.73 4.03 -19.74
C VAL A 363 -20.97 4.77 -20.19
N MET A 364 -20.80 5.88 -20.92
CA MET A 364 -21.94 6.60 -21.47
C MET A 364 -22.63 5.83 -22.60
N ALA A 365 -21.89 5.09 -23.43
CA ALA A 365 -22.43 4.28 -24.53
C ALA A 365 -23.22 3.03 -24.06
N MET A 366 -22.93 2.47 -22.88
CA MET A 366 -23.58 1.24 -22.38
C MET A 366 -25.05 1.40 -21.95
N GLY A 367 -25.61 2.61 -21.98
CA GLY A 367 -26.93 2.90 -21.41
C GLY A 367 -26.96 2.84 -19.87
N PRO A 368 -28.00 3.37 -19.21
CA PRO A 368 -28.15 3.22 -17.77
C PRO A 368 -28.61 1.80 -17.40
N PRO A 369 -27.93 1.09 -16.47
CA PRO A 369 -28.41 -0.20 -15.98
C PRO A 369 -29.68 -0.05 -15.13
N GLU A 370 -30.43 -1.15 -14.95
CA GLU A 370 -31.70 -1.13 -14.22
C GLU A 370 -31.55 -1.07 -12.68
N ALA A 371 -30.33 -1.32 -12.16
CA ALA A 371 -29.94 -1.19 -10.75
C ALA A 371 -30.50 -2.24 -9.79
N HIS A 372 -30.76 -3.46 -10.28
CA HIS A 372 -31.35 -4.56 -9.49
C HIS A 372 -30.37 -5.16 -8.48
N VAL A 373 -29.09 -5.10 -8.79
CA VAL A 373 -27.98 -5.78 -8.10
C VAL A 373 -26.85 -4.81 -7.76
N ALA A 374 -25.94 -5.22 -6.87
CA ALA A 374 -24.86 -4.36 -6.39
C ALA A 374 -23.97 -3.83 -7.53
N GLY A 375 -23.50 -4.68 -8.44
CA GLY A 375 -22.63 -4.27 -9.56
C GLY A 375 -23.26 -3.23 -10.49
N GLU A 376 -24.55 -3.38 -10.80
CA GLU A 376 -25.28 -2.40 -11.62
C GLU A 376 -25.40 -1.05 -10.90
N ARG A 377 -25.59 -1.05 -9.58
CA ARG A 377 -25.65 0.18 -8.79
C ARG A 377 -24.29 0.90 -8.74
N GLU A 378 -23.19 0.17 -8.63
CA GLU A 378 -21.83 0.74 -8.70
C GLU A 378 -21.56 1.38 -10.06
N LEU A 379 -21.96 0.72 -11.14
CA LEU A 379 -21.88 1.28 -12.50
C LEU A 379 -22.76 2.52 -12.63
N LEU A 380 -23.98 2.51 -12.08
CA LEU A 380 -24.89 3.64 -12.10
C LEU A 380 -24.33 4.84 -11.30
N ALA A 381 -23.70 4.60 -10.15
CA ALA A 381 -23.01 5.63 -9.37
C ALA A 381 -21.84 6.25 -10.16
N THR A 382 -21.09 5.44 -10.89
CA THR A 382 -20.01 5.96 -11.75
C THR A 382 -20.56 6.75 -12.93
N ARG A 383 -21.64 6.26 -13.56
CA ARG A 383 -22.30 6.97 -14.67
C ARG A 383 -22.86 8.32 -14.21
N SER A 384 -23.46 8.38 -13.02
CA SER A 384 -23.95 9.65 -12.46
C SER A 384 -22.79 10.63 -12.22
N MET A 385 -21.64 10.15 -11.74
CA MET A 385 -20.44 10.95 -11.57
C MET A 385 -19.88 11.46 -12.90
N ILE A 386 -19.72 10.62 -13.92
CA ILE A 386 -19.26 11.03 -15.26
C ILE A 386 -20.22 12.09 -15.84
N SER A 387 -21.52 11.87 -15.71
CA SER A 387 -22.55 12.82 -16.15
C SER A 387 -22.42 14.14 -15.40
N ALA A 388 -22.24 14.10 -14.07
CA ALA A 388 -22.04 15.30 -13.27
C ALA A 388 -20.76 16.05 -13.64
N MET A 389 -19.66 15.34 -13.90
CA MET A 389 -18.39 15.95 -14.35
C MET A 389 -18.52 16.70 -15.66
N SER A 390 -19.46 16.32 -16.55
CA SER A 390 -19.76 17.08 -17.78
C SER A 390 -20.39 18.47 -17.53
N GLY A 391 -20.87 18.74 -16.31
CA GLY A 391 -21.31 20.06 -15.87
C GLY A 391 -22.69 20.48 -16.33
N SER A 392 -23.59 19.55 -16.67
CA SER A 392 -24.97 19.87 -17.07
C SER A 392 -26.01 18.94 -16.44
N ALA A 393 -27.27 19.37 -16.44
CA ALA A 393 -28.43 18.57 -16.04
C ALA A 393 -28.33 17.96 -14.62
N SER A 394 -28.08 18.80 -13.62
CA SER A 394 -27.93 18.40 -12.21
C SER A 394 -29.05 17.49 -11.71
N GLN A 395 -30.32 17.81 -12.00
CA GLN A 395 -31.46 17.00 -11.58
C GLN A 395 -31.46 15.57 -12.16
N ALA A 396 -31.01 15.41 -13.42
CA ALA A 396 -30.88 14.08 -14.01
C ALA A 396 -29.73 13.29 -13.35
N CYS A 397 -28.62 13.96 -13.04
CA CYS A 397 -27.50 13.35 -12.31
C CYS A 397 -27.92 12.91 -10.90
N VAL A 398 -28.70 13.73 -10.20
CA VAL A 398 -29.26 13.42 -8.87
C VAL A 398 -30.20 12.21 -8.94
N ALA A 399 -31.05 12.12 -9.96
CA ALA A 399 -31.94 10.97 -10.13
C ALA A 399 -31.14 9.65 -10.28
N LEU A 400 -30.10 9.64 -11.10
CA LEU A 400 -29.20 8.49 -11.25
C LEU A 400 -28.46 8.16 -9.94
N ALA A 401 -27.98 9.18 -9.22
CA ALA A 401 -27.31 9.00 -7.94
C ALA A 401 -28.25 8.41 -6.87
N ARG A 402 -29.49 8.89 -6.76
CA ARG A 402 -30.50 8.36 -5.83
C ARG A 402 -30.87 6.91 -6.18
N GLN A 403 -30.99 6.58 -7.46
CA GLN A 403 -31.24 5.21 -7.91
C GLN A 403 -30.05 4.28 -7.59
N ALA A 404 -28.81 4.75 -7.71
CA ALA A 404 -27.64 3.96 -7.29
C ALA A 404 -27.64 3.71 -5.77
N LEU A 405 -28.20 4.62 -4.98
CA LEU A 405 -28.21 4.58 -3.51
C LEU A 405 -29.48 3.94 -2.90
N SER A 406 -30.41 3.43 -3.73
CA SER A 406 -31.70 2.90 -3.27
C SER A 406 -31.65 1.46 -2.74
N GLY A 407 -30.57 0.73 -3.01
CA GLY A 407 -30.39 -0.67 -2.58
C GLY A 407 -29.99 -0.82 -1.11
N ALA A 408 -30.16 -2.04 -0.57
CA ALA A 408 -29.71 -2.41 0.76
C ALA A 408 -28.20 -2.70 0.84
N ASP A 409 -27.60 -3.22 -0.25
CA ASP A 409 -26.16 -3.45 -0.29
C ASP A 409 -25.41 -2.12 -0.37
N VAL A 410 -24.44 -1.94 0.52
CA VAL A 410 -23.66 -0.72 0.64
C VAL A 410 -22.20 -1.01 0.30
N SER A 411 -21.67 -0.31 -0.70
CA SER A 411 -20.29 -0.44 -1.16
C SER A 411 -19.63 0.94 -1.21
N TRP A 412 -18.32 1.01 -0.97
CA TRP A 412 -17.56 2.25 -1.14
C TRP A 412 -17.60 2.76 -2.58
N ALA A 413 -17.81 1.86 -3.55
CA ALA A 413 -17.93 2.20 -4.97
C ALA A 413 -19.22 2.98 -5.29
N LEU A 414 -20.13 3.14 -4.32
CA LEU A 414 -21.26 4.07 -4.38
C LEU A 414 -20.88 5.50 -3.98
N GLY A 415 -19.68 5.73 -3.43
CA GLY A 415 -19.17 7.05 -3.04
C GLY A 415 -19.28 8.13 -4.14
N PRO A 416 -19.05 7.83 -5.44
CA PRO A 416 -19.29 8.79 -6.52
C PRO A 416 -20.72 9.34 -6.54
N ALA A 417 -21.75 8.53 -6.24
CA ALA A 417 -23.14 9.02 -6.16
C ALA A 417 -23.33 10.02 -5.01
N ALA A 418 -22.66 9.83 -3.87
CA ALA A 418 -22.69 10.79 -2.77
C ALA A 418 -22.01 12.12 -3.16
N CYS A 419 -20.88 12.07 -3.89
CA CYS A 419 -20.25 13.28 -4.42
C CYS A 419 -21.19 14.05 -5.36
N VAL A 420 -21.94 13.34 -6.23
CA VAL A 420 -22.93 13.97 -7.14
C VAL A 420 -24.01 14.69 -6.35
N LEU A 421 -24.56 14.07 -5.30
CA LEU A 421 -25.53 14.73 -4.40
C LEU A 421 -24.93 15.99 -3.77
N SER A 422 -23.68 15.93 -3.31
CA SER A 422 -22.98 17.10 -2.75
C SER A 422 -22.77 18.22 -3.77
N PHE A 423 -22.42 17.92 -5.03
CA PHE A 423 -22.32 18.93 -6.10
C PHE A 423 -23.67 19.55 -6.46
N ALA A 424 -24.77 18.87 -6.15
CA ALA A 424 -26.14 19.28 -6.41
C ALA A 424 -26.81 20.02 -5.24
N ASP A 425 -26.05 20.42 -4.21
CA ASP A 425 -26.54 21.02 -2.95
C ASP A 425 -27.33 20.08 -2.03
N GLU A 426 -27.40 18.78 -2.33
CA GLU A 426 -28.08 17.75 -1.54
C GLU A 426 -27.14 17.14 -0.47
N VAL A 427 -26.54 18.01 0.35
CA VAL A 427 -25.42 17.63 1.25
C VAL A 427 -25.85 16.70 2.38
N GLU A 428 -27.03 16.89 2.97
CA GLU A 428 -27.53 16.00 4.03
C GLU A 428 -27.72 14.57 3.51
N GLU A 429 -28.30 14.40 2.32
CA GLU A 429 -28.45 13.09 1.68
C GLU A 429 -27.09 12.48 1.34
N ALA A 430 -26.15 13.28 0.85
CA ALA A 430 -24.79 12.84 0.56
C ALA A 430 -24.09 12.30 1.82
N VAL A 431 -24.15 13.03 2.93
CA VAL A 431 -23.56 12.61 4.20
C VAL A 431 -24.23 11.33 4.72
N GLN A 432 -25.55 11.23 4.68
CA GLN A 432 -26.28 10.02 5.08
C GLN A 432 -25.88 8.80 4.23
N ALA A 433 -25.69 8.97 2.93
CA ALA A 433 -25.23 7.90 2.05
C ALA A 433 -23.85 7.39 2.46
N VAL A 434 -22.89 8.29 2.73
CA VAL A 434 -21.54 7.89 3.14
C VAL A 434 -21.50 7.35 4.57
N ASP A 435 -22.34 7.85 5.47
CA ASP A 435 -22.49 7.30 6.82
C ASP A 435 -22.87 5.82 6.79
N ARG A 436 -23.82 5.43 5.92
CA ARG A 436 -24.17 4.02 5.70
C ARG A 436 -22.96 3.20 5.23
N MET A 437 -22.13 3.74 4.33
CA MET A 437 -20.93 3.05 3.83
C MET A 437 -19.90 2.83 4.94
N ILE A 438 -19.69 3.82 5.81
CA ILE A 438 -18.75 3.73 6.93
C ILE A 438 -19.21 2.69 7.95
N VAL A 439 -20.51 2.66 8.28
CA VAL A 439 -21.09 1.66 9.18
C VAL A 439 -20.91 0.26 8.61
N TYR A 440 -21.32 0.04 7.35
CA TYR A 440 -21.20 -1.25 6.69
C TYR A 440 -19.75 -1.75 6.64
N ALA A 441 -18.82 -0.90 6.20
CA ALA A 441 -17.40 -1.26 6.12
C ALA A 441 -16.81 -1.58 7.51
N THR A 442 -17.26 -0.89 8.56
CA THR A 442 -16.83 -1.16 9.93
C THR A 442 -17.34 -2.51 10.44
N GLU A 443 -18.60 -2.84 10.20
CA GLU A 443 -19.21 -4.11 10.61
C GLU A 443 -18.58 -5.32 9.91
N HIS A 444 -18.15 -5.15 8.67
CA HIS A 444 -17.55 -6.22 7.86
C HIS A 444 -16.00 -6.24 7.89
N GLY A 445 -15.37 -5.33 8.62
CA GLY A 445 -13.90 -5.26 8.73
C GLY A 445 -13.18 -4.87 7.44
N ASP A 446 -13.86 -4.15 6.52
CA ASP A 446 -13.28 -3.67 5.27
C ASP A 446 -12.60 -2.30 5.47
N ASP A 447 -11.30 -2.34 5.82
CA ASP A 447 -10.50 -1.15 6.05
C ASP A 447 -10.38 -0.26 4.81
N TRP A 448 -10.37 -0.84 3.60
CA TRP A 448 -10.26 -0.09 2.35
C TRP A 448 -11.53 0.72 2.10
N ALA A 449 -12.68 0.03 2.12
CA ALA A 449 -13.98 0.68 1.97
C ALA A 449 -14.18 1.78 3.01
N ARG A 450 -13.77 1.51 4.26
CA ARG A 450 -13.83 2.49 5.35
C ARG A 450 -12.95 3.70 5.09
N THR A 451 -11.73 3.50 4.63
CA THR A 451 -10.79 4.60 4.29
C THR A 451 -11.34 5.47 3.18
N MET A 452 -11.86 4.87 2.11
CA MET A 452 -12.43 5.61 0.98
C MET A 452 -13.70 6.39 1.38
N ALA A 453 -14.58 5.78 2.18
CA ALA A 453 -15.79 6.43 2.66
C ALA A 453 -15.47 7.60 3.62
N LEU A 454 -14.54 7.43 4.56
CA LEU A 454 -14.08 8.51 5.44
C LEU A 454 -13.46 9.68 4.65
N SER A 455 -12.63 9.37 3.66
CA SER A 455 -12.01 10.39 2.80
C SER A 455 -13.07 11.20 2.04
N THR A 456 -14.09 10.52 1.51
CA THR A 456 -15.21 11.14 0.80
C THR A 456 -16.05 12.02 1.73
N ARG A 457 -16.43 11.50 2.91
CA ARG A 457 -17.22 12.26 3.90
C ARG A 457 -16.45 13.50 4.37
N SER A 458 -15.14 13.37 4.57
CA SER A 458 -14.27 14.48 4.97
C SER A 458 -14.34 15.65 3.98
N LEU A 459 -14.23 15.37 2.68
CA LEU A 459 -14.32 16.42 1.65
C LEU A 459 -15.69 17.09 1.63
N ILE A 460 -16.77 16.31 1.70
CA ILE A 460 -18.15 16.83 1.73
C ILE A 460 -18.38 17.71 2.96
N LEU A 461 -17.96 17.24 4.14
CA LEU A 461 -18.10 17.99 5.40
C LEU A 461 -17.23 19.24 5.43
N GLY A 462 -16.03 19.20 4.85
CA GLY A 462 -15.14 20.35 4.72
C GLY A 462 -15.80 21.47 3.91
N GLU A 463 -16.39 21.14 2.75
CA GLU A 463 -17.17 22.10 1.96
C GLU A 463 -18.42 22.61 2.68
N ALA A 464 -19.11 21.73 3.41
CA ALA A 464 -20.30 22.05 4.21
C ALA A 464 -20.00 22.95 5.44
N GLY A 465 -18.72 23.12 5.78
CA GLY A 465 -18.29 23.91 6.93
C GLY A 465 -18.30 23.16 8.27
N ASP A 466 -18.33 21.83 8.28
CA ASP A 466 -18.10 21.01 9.48
C ASP A 466 -16.66 20.50 9.48
N LEU A 467 -15.68 21.42 9.60
CA LEU A 467 -14.27 21.07 9.57
C LEU A 467 -13.85 20.16 10.73
N GLY A 468 -14.56 20.21 11.86
CA GLY A 468 -14.27 19.38 13.02
C GLY A 468 -14.39 17.90 12.68
N ARG A 469 -15.56 17.49 12.17
CA ARG A 469 -15.77 16.11 11.71
C ARG A 469 -14.94 15.78 10.48
N ALA A 470 -14.79 16.74 9.54
CA ALA A 470 -13.97 16.53 8.35
C ALA A 470 -12.52 16.16 8.70
N LEU A 471 -11.91 16.86 9.66
CA LEU A 471 -10.54 16.60 10.08
C LEU A 471 -10.39 15.26 10.81
N MET A 472 -11.37 14.91 11.65
CA MET A 472 -11.39 13.60 12.32
C MET A 472 -11.41 12.46 11.30
N ASP A 473 -12.27 12.57 10.29
CA ASP A 473 -12.42 11.55 9.24
C ASP A 473 -11.15 11.42 8.40
N ALA A 474 -10.58 12.53 7.92
CA ALA A 474 -9.36 12.51 7.12
C ALA A 474 -8.17 11.96 7.90
N THR A 475 -8.02 12.36 9.17
CA THR A 475 -6.93 11.84 10.03
C THR A 475 -7.09 10.34 10.25
N ARG A 476 -8.32 9.87 10.49
CA ARG A 476 -8.57 8.43 10.66
C ARG A 476 -8.31 7.66 9.37
N ALA A 477 -8.68 8.21 8.22
CA ALA A 477 -8.46 7.59 6.92
C ALA A 477 -6.96 7.44 6.61
N VAL A 478 -6.14 8.46 6.89
CA VAL A 478 -4.67 8.36 6.75
C VAL A 478 -4.09 7.31 7.68
N GLY A 479 -4.50 7.28 8.96
CA GLY A 479 -4.03 6.28 9.91
C GLY A 479 -4.31 4.83 9.47
N LEU A 480 -5.50 4.57 8.92
CA LEU A 480 -5.86 3.25 8.37
C LEU A 480 -4.99 2.88 7.15
N ALA A 481 -4.71 3.84 6.26
CA ALA A 481 -3.87 3.61 5.09
C ALA A 481 -2.40 3.30 5.48
N ASP A 482 -1.89 3.95 6.53
CA ASP A 482 -0.52 3.78 7.01
C ASP A 482 -0.31 2.44 7.71
N GLU A 483 -1.26 2.02 8.55
CA GLU A 483 -1.25 0.69 9.21
C GLU A 483 -1.13 -0.46 8.20
N ARG A 484 -1.60 -0.27 6.96
CA ARG A 484 -1.64 -1.29 5.90
C ARG A 484 -0.60 -1.09 4.79
N SER A 485 0.25 -0.06 4.87
CA SER A 485 1.29 0.26 3.88
C SER A 485 0.78 0.32 2.43
N TRP A 486 -0.40 0.93 2.20
CA TRP A 486 -0.98 1.01 0.86
C TRP A 486 -0.22 1.99 -0.04
N SER A 487 0.45 1.46 -1.06
CA SER A 487 1.22 2.26 -2.04
C SER A 487 0.34 3.13 -2.96
N ARG A 488 -0.91 2.72 -3.25
CA ARG A 488 -1.85 3.46 -4.12
C ARG A 488 -3.11 3.98 -3.43
N GLY A 489 -3.53 3.36 -2.33
CA GLY A 489 -4.66 3.84 -1.52
C GLY A 489 -4.39 5.08 -0.70
N GLY A 490 -3.14 5.56 -0.68
CA GLY A 490 -2.73 6.68 0.15
C GLY A 490 -3.13 8.06 -0.39
N THR A 491 -3.46 8.21 -1.69
CA THR A 491 -3.66 9.54 -2.30
C THR A 491 -4.96 10.20 -1.84
N ALA A 492 -6.09 9.50 -1.91
CA ALA A 492 -7.39 10.02 -1.51
C ALA A 492 -7.44 10.50 -0.05
N PRO A 493 -7.02 9.71 0.97
CA PRO A 493 -7.05 10.16 2.37
C PRO A 493 -6.10 11.33 2.63
N ARG A 494 -4.91 11.34 2.02
CA ARG A 494 -3.95 12.45 2.15
C ARG A 494 -4.42 13.72 1.46
N THR A 495 -5.08 13.59 0.31
CA THR A 495 -5.68 14.73 -0.40
C THR A 495 -6.80 15.37 0.42
N ALA A 496 -7.67 14.54 1.01
CA ALA A 496 -8.70 15.02 1.94
C ALA A 496 -8.08 15.72 3.16
N LEU A 497 -7.06 15.11 3.78
CA LEU A 497 -6.38 15.68 4.93
C LEU A 497 -5.71 17.01 4.61
N ALA A 498 -4.96 17.09 3.49
CA ALA A 498 -4.29 18.31 3.07
C ALA A 498 -5.27 19.46 2.80
N ALA A 499 -6.39 19.17 2.12
CA ALA A 499 -7.44 20.15 1.85
C ALA A 499 -8.07 20.69 3.15
N VAL A 500 -8.46 19.79 4.07
CA VAL A 500 -9.08 20.18 5.35
C VAL A 500 -8.10 20.95 6.25
N LEU A 501 -6.83 20.55 6.31
CA LEU A 501 -5.80 21.28 7.06
C LEU A 501 -5.58 22.68 6.47
N ALA A 502 -5.56 22.82 5.14
CA ALA A 502 -5.44 24.11 4.48
C ALA A 502 -6.65 25.00 4.77
N GLN A 503 -7.87 24.45 4.71
CA GLN A 503 -9.11 25.17 5.06
C GLN A 503 -9.11 25.61 6.53
N ARG A 504 -8.66 24.74 7.44
CA ARG A 504 -8.54 25.10 8.86
C ARG A 504 -7.53 26.20 9.10
N GLY A 505 -6.47 26.28 8.29
CA GLY A 505 -5.36 27.22 8.43
C GLY A 505 -4.08 26.62 9.00
N ASP A 506 -3.99 25.29 9.08
CA ASP A 506 -2.82 24.56 9.58
C ASP A 506 -1.80 24.36 8.43
N ILE A 507 -1.34 25.48 7.86
CA ILE A 507 -0.53 25.60 6.62
C ILE A 507 0.73 24.71 6.63
N GLY A 508 1.40 24.57 7.78
CA GLY A 508 2.60 23.75 7.91
C GLY A 508 2.32 22.25 7.73
N GLN A 509 1.26 21.75 8.37
CA GLN A 509 0.87 20.34 8.26
C GLN A 509 0.31 20.02 6.87
N ALA A 510 -0.52 20.91 6.32
CA ALA A 510 -1.03 20.77 4.96
C ALA A 510 0.09 20.68 3.91
N ALA A 511 1.16 21.49 4.06
CA ALA A 511 2.33 21.42 3.19
C ALA A 511 3.11 20.10 3.32
N SER A 512 3.20 19.54 4.54
CA SER A 512 3.83 18.23 4.77
C SER A 512 3.08 17.11 4.05
N VAL A 513 1.75 17.07 4.20
CA VAL A 513 0.91 16.04 3.58
C VAL A 513 0.93 16.13 2.05
N LEU A 514 0.98 17.33 1.47
CA LEU A 514 1.15 17.50 0.02
C LEU A 514 2.51 17.01 -0.49
N ALA A 515 3.58 17.14 0.29
CA ALA A 515 4.88 16.62 -0.10
C ALA A 515 4.84 15.08 -0.22
N GLU A 516 4.12 14.40 0.68
CA GLU A 516 3.90 12.95 0.61
C GLU A 516 3.13 12.52 -0.64
N LEU A 517 2.14 13.32 -1.08
CA LEU A 517 1.36 13.02 -2.29
C LEU A 517 2.20 12.95 -3.58
N THR A 518 3.31 13.70 -3.63
CA THR A 518 4.24 13.65 -4.77
C THR A 518 4.91 12.27 -4.87
N ALA A 519 5.21 11.63 -3.73
CA ALA A 519 5.77 10.29 -3.69
C ALA A 519 4.76 9.20 -4.07
N LEU A 520 3.46 9.51 -4.07
CA LEU A 520 2.35 8.59 -4.36
C LEU A 520 1.79 8.75 -5.78
N ASP A 521 2.48 9.48 -6.66
CA ASP A 521 2.09 9.70 -8.06
C ASP A 521 0.65 10.25 -8.20
N VAL A 522 0.30 11.23 -7.36
CA VAL A 522 -1.04 11.84 -7.34
C VAL A 522 -1.47 12.41 -8.69
N GLU A 523 -0.52 12.77 -9.57
CA GLU A 523 -0.77 13.40 -10.87
C GLU A 523 -1.61 12.56 -11.83
N GLU A 524 -1.61 11.24 -11.64
CA GLU A 524 -2.42 10.30 -12.39
C GLU A 524 -3.87 10.20 -11.89
N SER A 525 -4.20 10.71 -10.71
CA SER A 525 -5.57 10.71 -10.18
C SER A 525 -6.40 11.86 -10.76
N LEU A 526 -7.48 11.52 -11.48
CA LEU A 526 -8.43 12.51 -12.04
C LEU A 526 -9.12 13.32 -10.94
N LEU A 527 -9.34 12.73 -9.77
CA LEU A 527 -10.10 13.35 -8.68
C LEU A 527 -9.19 14.04 -7.66
N ASP A 528 -8.01 13.48 -7.39
CA ASP A 528 -7.15 13.95 -6.30
C ASP A 528 -6.18 15.04 -6.76
N TYR A 529 -5.64 14.95 -7.97
CA TYR A 529 -4.67 15.94 -8.46
C TYR A 529 -5.23 17.37 -8.55
N PRO A 530 -6.44 17.59 -9.10
CA PRO A 530 -7.04 18.93 -9.10
C PRO A 530 -7.22 19.50 -7.68
N ARG A 531 -7.59 18.65 -6.71
CA ARG A 531 -7.72 19.06 -5.30
C ARG A 531 -6.37 19.41 -4.69
N ALA A 532 -5.33 18.62 -4.97
CA ALA A 532 -3.96 18.92 -4.54
C ALA A 532 -3.48 20.27 -5.10
N LEU A 533 -3.79 20.60 -6.36
CA LEU A 533 -3.49 21.90 -6.97
C LEU A 533 -4.24 23.05 -6.29
N MET A 534 -5.52 22.87 -5.94
CA MET A 534 -6.29 23.84 -5.16
C MET A 534 -5.65 24.09 -3.79
N THR A 535 -5.28 23.02 -3.08
CA THR A 535 -4.61 23.12 -1.77
C THR A 535 -3.25 23.82 -1.89
N ARG A 536 -2.45 23.51 -2.93
CA ARG A 536 -1.19 24.21 -3.23
C ARG A 536 -1.41 25.70 -3.46
N SER A 537 -2.47 26.07 -4.16
CA SER A 537 -2.84 27.48 -4.36
C SER A 537 -3.15 28.18 -3.04
N HIS A 538 -3.98 27.59 -2.18
CA HIS A 538 -4.31 28.16 -0.88
C HIS A 538 -3.08 28.33 0.02
N LEU A 539 -2.16 27.36 0.00
CA LEU A 539 -0.89 27.44 0.73
C LEU A 539 0.00 28.58 0.20
N ALA A 540 0.16 28.70 -1.12
CA ALA A 540 0.94 29.78 -1.72
C ALA A 540 0.36 31.15 -1.38
N ALA A 541 -0.97 31.32 -1.54
CA ALA A 541 -1.66 32.56 -1.20
C ALA A 541 -1.52 32.92 0.29
N SER A 542 -1.57 31.93 1.20
CA SER A 542 -1.39 32.15 2.64
C SER A 542 0.00 32.68 3.02
N ARG A 543 1.01 32.44 2.16
CA ARG A 543 2.39 32.92 2.31
C ARG A 543 2.66 34.23 1.58
N GLY A 544 1.64 34.81 0.94
CA GLY A 544 1.75 36.01 0.10
C GLY A 544 2.25 35.74 -1.32
N ASP A 545 2.47 34.48 -1.71
CA ASP A 545 2.84 34.11 -3.07
C ASP A 545 1.59 33.98 -3.96
N LEU A 546 1.03 35.13 -4.34
CA LEU A 546 -0.16 35.20 -5.20
C LEU A 546 0.12 34.69 -6.62
N VAL A 547 1.35 34.86 -7.12
CA VAL A 547 1.73 34.39 -8.46
C VAL A 547 1.79 32.87 -8.50
N GLY A 548 2.46 32.23 -7.54
CA GLY A 548 2.49 30.77 -7.42
C GLY A 548 1.10 30.15 -7.16
N ALA A 549 0.24 30.87 -6.43
CA ALA A 549 -1.16 30.49 -6.26
C ALA A 549 -1.92 30.48 -7.60
N LEU A 550 -1.75 31.52 -8.42
CA LEU A 550 -2.36 31.61 -9.76
C LEU A 550 -1.84 30.52 -10.70
N VAL A 551 -0.54 30.21 -10.67
CA VAL A 551 0.05 29.12 -11.46
C VAL A 551 -0.60 27.78 -11.13
N SER A 552 -0.85 27.51 -9.83
CA SER A 552 -1.50 26.26 -9.42
C SER A 552 -2.97 26.19 -9.87
N LEU A 553 -3.70 27.31 -9.83
CA LEU A 553 -5.10 27.38 -10.27
C LEU A 553 -5.25 27.24 -11.79
N THR A 554 -4.37 27.88 -12.55
CA THR A 554 -4.36 27.79 -14.02
C THR A 554 -3.95 26.39 -14.49
N ALA A 555 -2.99 25.74 -13.81
CA ALA A 555 -2.68 24.33 -14.05
C ALA A 555 -3.88 23.41 -13.78
N CYS A 556 -4.64 23.68 -12.71
CA CYS A 556 -5.88 22.96 -12.41
C CYS A 556 -6.92 23.13 -13.54
N GLY A 557 -7.13 24.35 -14.00
CA GLY A 557 -8.06 24.62 -15.12
C GLY A 557 -7.65 23.94 -16.42
N ALA A 558 -6.37 23.99 -16.79
CA ALA A 558 -5.86 23.32 -17.98
C ALA A 558 -6.05 21.79 -17.92
N LEU A 559 -5.78 21.19 -16.76
CA LEU A 559 -5.98 19.76 -16.50
C LEU A 559 -7.45 19.33 -16.65
N LEU A 560 -8.38 20.10 -16.07
CA LEU A 560 -9.81 19.79 -16.17
C LEU A 560 -10.33 19.99 -17.59
N ALA A 561 -9.85 21.01 -18.31
CA ALA A 561 -10.18 21.23 -19.70
C ALA A 561 -9.70 20.07 -20.61
N GLU A 562 -8.46 19.60 -20.41
CA GLU A 562 -7.88 18.45 -21.13
C GLU A 562 -8.69 17.17 -20.94
N THR A 563 -9.20 16.95 -19.72
CA THR A 563 -9.96 15.75 -19.35
C THR A 563 -11.47 15.88 -19.61
N GLY A 564 -11.92 17.04 -20.10
CA GLY A 564 -13.33 17.31 -20.42
C GLY A 564 -14.22 17.55 -19.20
N VAL A 565 -13.64 17.74 -18.02
CA VAL A 565 -14.38 18.05 -16.78
C VAL A 565 -14.81 19.51 -16.78
N ARG A 566 -16.10 19.76 -16.60
CA ARG A 566 -16.76 21.06 -16.73
C ARG A 566 -17.66 21.41 -15.55
N ASN A 567 -17.77 20.54 -14.54
CA ASN A 567 -18.62 20.81 -13.39
C ASN A 567 -18.12 22.05 -12.60
N PRO A 568 -18.96 23.08 -12.40
CA PRO A 568 -18.54 24.33 -11.74
C PRO A 568 -18.34 24.17 -10.22
N ARG A 569 -18.88 23.11 -9.61
CA ARG A 569 -18.77 22.84 -8.17
C ARG A 569 -17.58 21.96 -7.82
N PHE A 570 -17.17 21.07 -8.72
CA PHE A 570 -15.96 20.28 -8.53
C PHE A 570 -14.74 21.19 -8.66
N VAL A 571 -14.03 21.42 -7.55
CA VAL A 571 -12.82 22.26 -7.45
C VAL A 571 -12.95 23.59 -8.22
N PRO A 572 -13.67 24.59 -7.70
CA PRO A 572 -14.01 25.83 -8.42
C PRO A 572 -12.79 26.77 -8.58
N TRP A 573 -11.78 26.31 -9.32
CA TRP A 573 -10.50 26.97 -9.56
C TRP A 573 -10.67 28.32 -10.26
N TRP A 574 -11.67 28.43 -11.15
CA TRP A 574 -11.99 29.63 -11.92
C TRP A 574 -12.43 30.78 -11.01
N LEU A 575 -13.22 30.46 -9.96
CA LEU A 575 -13.66 31.44 -8.96
C LEU A 575 -12.47 31.94 -8.13
N ASP A 576 -11.64 31.00 -7.65
CA ASP A 576 -10.47 31.34 -6.86
C ASP A 576 -9.45 32.15 -7.69
N ALA A 577 -9.29 31.83 -8.98
CA ALA A 577 -8.42 32.55 -9.91
C ALA A 577 -8.95 33.95 -10.22
N ALA A 578 -10.25 34.09 -10.49
CA ALA A 578 -10.86 35.39 -10.76
C ALA A 578 -10.71 36.35 -9.57
N CYS A 579 -10.97 35.86 -8.35
CA CYS A 579 -10.80 36.66 -7.14
C CYS A 579 -9.33 37.04 -6.91
N LEU A 580 -8.39 36.12 -7.13
CA LEU A 580 -6.97 36.40 -6.95
C LEU A 580 -6.43 37.38 -8.01
N LEU A 581 -6.92 37.30 -9.25
CA LEU A 581 -6.61 38.28 -10.29
C LEU A 581 -7.19 39.66 -9.96
N ALA A 582 -8.38 39.71 -9.34
CA ALA A 582 -8.93 40.97 -8.84
C ALA A 582 -8.05 41.58 -7.74
N ASP A 583 -7.55 40.76 -6.80
CA ASP A 583 -6.58 41.19 -5.76
C ASP A 583 -5.26 41.71 -6.36
N LEU A 584 -4.87 41.21 -7.54
CA LEU A 584 -3.69 41.65 -8.29
C LEU A 584 -3.97 42.82 -9.26
N ASP A 585 -5.17 43.40 -9.23
CA ASP A 585 -5.62 44.48 -10.13
C ASP A 585 -5.62 44.08 -11.64
N ARG A 586 -5.68 42.77 -11.93
CA ARG A 586 -5.70 42.19 -13.28
C ARG A 586 -7.11 41.79 -13.71
N ARG A 587 -8.07 42.71 -13.59
CA ARG A 587 -9.51 42.44 -13.76
C ARG A 587 -9.90 42.02 -15.17
N ASN A 588 -9.21 42.52 -16.20
CA ASN A 588 -9.48 42.13 -17.59
C ASN A 588 -9.22 40.65 -17.84
N GLU A 589 -8.15 40.10 -17.26
CA GLU A 589 -7.84 38.66 -17.35
C GLU A 589 -8.83 37.83 -16.52
N ALA A 590 -9.28 38.38 -15.39
CA ALA A 590 -10.28 37.73 -14.56
C ALA A 590 -11.65 37.60 -15.28
N ALA A 591 -12.00 38.55 -16.15
CA ALA A 591 -13.28 38.58 -16.85
C ALA A 591 -13.52 37.31 -17.69
N GLU A 592 -12.48 36.78 -18.35
CA GLU A 592 -12.58 35.54 -19.13
C GLU A 592 -12.97 34.33 -18.25
N PHE A 593 -12.36 34.20 -17.07
CA PHE A 593 -12.69 33.13 -16.12
C PHE A 593 -14.09 33.30 -15.53
N VAL A 594 -14.52 34.54 -15.28
CA VAL A 594 -15.88 34.81 -14.78
C VAL A 594 -16.94 34.44 -15.83
N GLU A 595 -16.75 34.84 -17.09
CA GLU A 595 -17.69 34.53 -18.17
C GLU A 595 -17.80 33.02 -18.40
N GLN A 596 -16.66 32.31 -18.38
CA GLN A 596 -16.65 30.85 -18.44
C GLN A 596 -17.38 30.24 -17.25
N GLY A 597 -17.09 30.70 -16.03
CA GLY A 597 -17.71 30.22 -14.79
C GLY A 597 -19.23 30.43 -14.76
N GLU A 598 -19.70 31.59 -15.22
CA GLU A 598 -21.13 31.91 -15.35
C GLU A 598 -21.86 30.95 -16.30
N GLN A 599 -21.27 30.65 -17.45
CA GLN A 599 -21.84 29.69 -18.40
C GLN A 599 -21.94 28.29 -17.80
N LEU A 600 -20.88 27.84 -17.11
CA LEU A 600 -20.86 26.54 -16.44
C LEU A 600 -21.86 26.49 -15.27
N ALA A 601 -21.94 27.55 -14.46
CA ALA A 601 -22.89 27.66 -13.37
C ALA A 601 -24.34 27.63 -13.85
N ALA A 602 -24.65 28.33 -14.94
CA ALA A 602 -25.97 28.31 -15.56
C ALA A 602 -26.32 26.93 -16.13
N ALA A 603 -25.36 26.22 -16.74
CA ALA A 603 -25.58 24.88 -17.28
C ALA A 603 -25.83 23.83 -16.17
N TRP A 604 -25.17 23.97 -15.02
CA TRP A 604 -25.36 23.07 -13.87
C TRP A 604 -26.64 23.38 -13.10
N GLY A 605 -26.95 24.66 -12.89
CA GLY A 605 -28.25 25.13 -12.41
C GLY A 605 -28.49 24.99 -10.90
N THR A 606 -27.45 24.84 -10.08
CA THR A 606 -27.59 24.81 -8.61
C THR A 606 -27.47 26.19 -7.98
N ILE A 607 -27.99 26.35 -6.75
CA ILE A 607 -27.97 27.63 -6.03
C ILE A 607 -26.53 28.00 -5.68
N SER A 608 -25.72 27.04 -5.21
CA SER A 608 -24.30 27.27 -4.92
C SER A 608 -23.51 27.69 -6.16
N ALA A 609 -23.74 27.07 -7.32
CA ALA A 609 -23.04 27.44 -8.55
C ALA A 609 -23.37 28.86 -9.00
N ARG A 610 -24.64 29.28 -8.89
CA ARG A 610 -25.04 30.68 -9.11
C ARG A 610 -24.33 31.62 -8.12
N GLY A 611 -24.29 31.26 -6.84
CA GLY A 611 -23.60 32.03 -5.81
C GLY A 611 -22.11 32.23 -6.10
N PHE A 612 -21.45 31.21 -6.64
CA PHE A 612 -20.04 31.27 -7.06
C PHE A 612 -19.84 32.22 -8.24
N ALA A 613 -20.72 32.16 -9.23
CA ALA A 613 -20.68 33.06 -10.39
C ALA A 613 -20.86 34.52 -9.98
N LEU A 614 -21.84 34.80 -9.12
CA LEU A 614 -22.06 36.12 -8.52
C LEU A 614 -20.85 36.60 -7.72
N LEU A 615 -20.23 35.71 -6.92
CA LEU A 615 -19.04 36.06 -6.15
C LEU A 615 -17.88 36.49 -7.05
N ALA A 616 -17.61 35.71 -8.10
CA ALA A 616 -16.54 36.01 -9.04
C ALA A 616 -16.81 37.32 -9.81
N ARG A 617 -18.04 37.53 -10.27
CA ARG A 617 -18.47 38.75 -10.96
C ARG A 617 -18.37 39.98 -10.04
N GLY A 618 -18.82 39.86 -8.80
CA GLY A 618 -18.76 40.90 -7.80
C GLY A 618 -17.31 41.30 -7.44
N ALA A 619 -16.40 40.32 -7.37
CA ALA A 619 -14.98 40.56 -7.08
C ALA A 619 -14.28 41.42 -8.15
N ILE A 620 -14.66 41.28 -9.42
CA ILE A 620 -14.03 42.01 -10.54
C ILE A 620 -14.76 43.31 -10.90
N THR A 621 -15.96 43.55 -10.36
CA THR A 621 -16.78 44.72 -10.66
C THR A 621 -16.49 45.84 -9.66
N GLU A 622 -16.26 47.05 -10.15
CA GLU A 622 -15.93 48.21 -9.29
C GLU A 622 -17.18 48.97 -8.81
N GLY A 623 -17.01 49.73 -7.73
CA GLY A 623 -18.02 50.65 -7.20
C GLY A 623 -19.29 49.97 -6.65
N SER A 624 -20.41 50.73 -6.67
CA SER A 624 -21.72 50.30 -6.15
C SER A 624 -22.23 49.03 -6.85
N ALA A 625 -22.03 48.94 -8.18
CA ALA A 625 -22.45 47.77 -8.94
C ALA A 625 -21.76 46.49 -8.46
N GLY A 626 -20.47 46.56 -8.10
CA GLY A 626 -19.77 45.41 -7.52
C GLY A 626 -20.30 45.03 -6.14
N ALA A 627 -20.58 46.02 -5.29
CA ALA A 627 -21.17 45.78 -3.97
C ALA A 627 -22.57 45.17 -4.04
N GLU A 628 -23.41 45.61 -5.00
CA GLU A 628 -24.75 45.05 -5.23
C GLU A 628 -24.67 43.57 -5.66
N VAL A 629 -23.77 43.23 -6.59
CA VAL A 629 -23.57 41.83 -7.02
C VAL A 629 -23.00 40.97 -5.89
N LEU A 630 -22.09 41.51 -5.08
CA LEU A 630 -21.56 40.81 -3.90
C LEU A 630 -22.65 40.60 -2.82
N ALA A 631 -23.57 41.56 -2.65
CA ALA A 631 -24.72 41.39 -1.76
C ALA A 631 -25.66 40.28 -2.23
N GLU A 632 -25.95 40.21 -3.53
CA GLU A 632 -26.72 39.08 -4.11
C GLU A 632 -25.98 37.75 -3.93
N SER A 633 -24.66 37.74 -4.06
CA SER A 633 -23.83 36.55 -3.79
C SER A 633 -23.94 36.10 -2.33
N VAL A 634 -23.85 37.02 -1.36
CA VAL A 634 -24.02 36.73 0.07
C VAL A 634 -25.40 36.15 0.35
N GLU A 635 -26.46 36.77 -0.15
CA GLU A 635 -27.83 36.28 0.02
C GLU A 635 -28.01 34.87 -0.56
N THR A 636 -27.51 34.65 -1.78
CA THR A 636 -27.57 33.36 -2.45
C THR A 636 -26.80 32.29 -1.69
N LEU A 637 -25.56 32.57 -1.26
CA LEU A 637 -24.70 31.59 -0.58
C LEU A 637 -25.12 31.33 0.86
N ALA A 638 -25.78 32.28 1.53
CA ALA A 638 -26.28 32.11 2.90
C ALA A 638 -27.23 30.91 3.03
N GLY A 639 -28.04 30.66 1.99
CA GLY A 639 -28.96 29.53 1.88
C GLY A 639 -28.33 28.20 1.47
N THR A 640 -27.01 28.16 1.25
CA THR A 640 -26.29 26.96 0.74
C THR A 640 -25.33 26.38 1.77
N PRO A 641 -24.91 25.12 1.61
CA PRO A 641 -23.86 24.52 2.42
C PRO A 641 -22.45 25.07 2.11
N ALA A 642 -22.25 25.92 1.10
CA ALA A 642 -20.93 26.41 0.68
C ALA A 642 -20.35 27.49 1.62
N ARG A 643 -20.13 27.16 2.90
CA ARG A 643 -19.78 28.12 3.96
C ARG A 643 -18.43 28.81 3.75
N TRP A 644 -17.46 28.11 3.16
CA TRP A 644 -16.16 28.69 2.80
C TRP A 644 -16.31 29.92 1.88
N TYR A 645 -17.14 29.78 0.85
CA TYR A 645 -17.36 30.83 -0.13
C TYR A 645 -18.31 31.92 0.38
N LEU A 646 -19.25 31.59 1.28
CA LEU A 646 -20.02 32.59 2.00
C LEU A 646 -19.11 33.53 2.79
N VAL A 647 -18.15 33.01 3.56
CA VAL A 647 -17.18 33.84 4.30
C VAL A 647 -16.39 34.74 3.35
N ARG A 648 -16.01 34.22 2.18
CA ARG A 648 -15.30 35.01 1.16
C ARG A 648 -16.18 36.13 0.59
N ALA A 649 -17.45 35.84 0.31
CA ALA A 649 -18.43 36.82 -0.16
C ALA A 649 -18.67 37.94 0.87
N GLU A 650 -18.88 37.58 2.14
CA GLU A 650 -19.02 38.53 3.25
C GLU A 650 -17.78 39.43 3.38
N THR A 651 -16.59 38.84 3.27
CA THR A 651 -15.34 39.59 3.37
C THR A 651 -15.19 40.57 2.21
N LEU A 652 -15.43 40.13 0.96
CA LEU A 652 -15.30 40.99 -0.22
C LEU A 652 -16.36 42.09 -0.25
N LEU A 653 -17.59 41.81 0.19
CA LEU A 653 -18.64 42.82 0.33
C LEU A 653 -18.27 43.87 1.37
N GLY A 654 -17.77 43.44 2.54
CA GLY A 654 -17.27 44.36 3.56
C GLY A 654 -16.13 45.26 3.05
N GLU A 655 -15.22 44.70 2.25
CA GLU A 655 -14.14 45.47 1.60
C GLU A 655 -14.66 46.44 0.54
N ALA A 656 -15.69 46.07 -0.21
CA ALA A 656 -16.35 46.96 -1.17
C ALA A 656 -17.06 48.13 -0.49
N LEU A 657 -17.81 47.88 0.59
CA LEU A 657 -18.48 48.90 1.38
C LEU A 657 -17.47 49.86 2.04
N LEU A 658 -16.35 49.32 2.54
CA LEU A 658 -15.28 50.16 3.12
C LEU A 658 -14.67 51.11 2.08
N ARG A 659 -14.49 50.67 0.83
CA ARG A 659 -14.03 51.53 -0.29
C ARG A 659 -15.05 52.63 -0.64
N MET A 660 -16.33 52.42 -0.32
CA MET A 660 -17.41 53.40 -0.50
C MET A 660 -17.66 54.24 0.76
N ASP A 661 -16.78 54.13 1.78
CA ASP A 661 -16.86 54.80 3.09
C ASP A 661 -18.09 54.41 3.94
N ASP A 662 -18.80 53.32 3.60
CA ASP A 662 -19.80 52.71 4.46
C ASP A 662 -19.15 51.79 5.50
N ARG A 663 -18.58 52.40 6.54
CA ARG A 663 -17.93 51.67 7.64
C ARG A 663 -18.90 50.89 8.51
N GLU A 664 -20.16 51.28 8.58
CA GLU A 664 -21.14 50.58 9.40
C GLU A 664 -21.54 49.25 8.73
N GLY A 665 -21.91 49.31 7.45
CA GLY A 665 -22.18 48.12 6.64
C GLY A 665 -20.97 47.19 6.59
N ALA A 666 -19.77 47.74 6.33
CA ALA A 666 -18.54 46.94 6.29
C ALA A 666 -18.28 46.16 7.59
N ARG A 667 -18.47 46.80 8.76
CA ARG A 667 -18.31 46.12 10.06
C ARG A 667 -19.34 45.01 10.24
N GLY A 668 -20.58 45.19 9.80
CA GLY A 668 -21.61 44.15 9.83
C GLY A 668 -21.18 42.88 9.09
N HIS A 669 -20.73 43.03 7.84
CA HIS A 669 -20.28 41.90 7.02
C HIS A 669 -18.98 41.24 7.55
N PHE A 670 -18.01 42.03 8.05
CA PHE A 670 -16.83 41.43 8.67
C PHE A 670 -17.15 40.65 9.95
N ARG A 671 -18.10 41.11 10.77
CA ARG A 671 -18.56 40.35 11.94
C ARG A 671 -19.21 39.03 11.52
N GLN A 672 -20.05 39.05 10.50
CA GLN A 672 -20.67 37.86 9.96
C GLN A 672 -19.64 36.87 9.39
N ALA A 673 -18.64 37.36 8.66
CA ALA A 673 -17.52 36.56 8.17
C ALA A 673 -16.76 35.89 9.32
N VAL A 674 -16.49 36.61 10.43
CA VAL A 674 -15.86 36.01 11.61
C VAL A 674 -16.77 34.97 12.25
N TYR A 675 -18.05 35.28 12.45
CA TYR A 675 -19.01 34.36 13.07
C TYR A 675 -19.06 33.03 12.33
N VAL A 676 -19.31 33.06 11.02
CA VAL A 676 -19.36 31.84 10.19
C VAL A 676 -18.02 31.12 10.20
N SER A 677 -16.89 31.84 10.14
CA SER A 677 -15.56 31.23 10.17
C SER A 677 -15.27 30.49 11.47
N VAL A 678 -15.64 31.06 12.63
CA VAL A 678 -15.40 30.43 13.93
C VAL A 678 -16.30 29.20 14.10
N ARG A 679 -17.59 29.33 13.76
CA ARG A 679 -18.56 28.22 13.77
C ARG A 679 -18.12 27.04 12.91
N CYS A 680 -17.55 27.33 11.75
CA CYS A 680 -17.10 26.31 10.80
C CYS A 680 -15.66 25.85 11.04
N GLY A 681 -14.90 26.49 11.92
CA GLY A 681 -13.49 26.16 12.20
C GLY A 681 -12.47 26.69 11.18
N PHE A 682 -12.83 27.63 10.31
CA PHE A 682 -11.94 28.27 9.33
C PHE A 682 -11.02 29.30 10.00
N ARG A 683 -10.01 28.86 10.75
CA ARG A 683 -9.21 29.76 11.62
C ARG A 683 -8.46 30.84 10.85
N ALA A 684 -7.91 30.51 9.68
CA ALA A 684 -7.22 31.48 8.83
C ALA A 684 -8.17 32.58 8.31
N LEU A 685 -9.36 32.19 7.84
CA LEU A 685 -10.38 33.16 7.40
C LEU A 685 -10.91 33.99 8.57
N ALA A 686 -11.12 33.38 9.74
CA ALA A 686 -11.52 34.09 10.96
C ALA A 686 -10.48 35.16 11.36
N ALA A 687 -9.19 34.85 11.24
CA ALA A 687 -8.11 35.80 11.50
C ALA A 687 -8.11 36.95 10.49
N LYS A 688 -8.18 36.64 9.19
CA LYS A 688 -8.24 37.66 8.13
C LYS A 688 -9.45 38.58 8.28
N ALA A 689 -10.64 38.03 8.50
CA ALA A 689 -11.86 38.81 8.71
C ALA A 689 -11.78 39.68 9.97
N ARG A 690 -11.14 39.19 11.05
CA ARG A 690 -10.84 39.98 12.26
C ARG A 690 -9.94 41.18 11.96
N ASP A 691 -8.87 40.97 11.21
CA ASP A 691 -7.94 42.04 10.86
C ASP A 691 -8.64 43.13 10.02
N ARG A 692 -9.52 42.72 9.09
CA ARG A 692 -10.34 43.65 8.29
C ARG A 692 -11.38 44.39 9.13
N LEU A 693 -12.02 43.72 10.10
CA LEU A 693 -12.94 44.36 11.04
C LEU A 693 -12.24 45.45 11.86
N VAL A 694 -11.04 45.16 12.38
CA VAL A 694 -10.23 46.12 13.14
C VAL A 694 -9.82 47.30 12.25
N ALA A 695 -9.40 47.03 11.00
CA ALA A 695 -9.06 48.07 10.03
C ALA A 695 -10.25 48.99 9.70
N ALA A 696 -11.48 48.47 9.72
CA ALA A 696 -12.72 49.24 9.55
C ALA A 696 -13.14 50.04 10.80
N GLY A 697 -12.32 50.04 11.86
CA GLY A 697 -12.64 50.69 13.14
C GLY A 697 -13.64 49.92 13.99
N GLY A 698 -13.91 48.67 13.65
CA GLY A 698 -14.65 47.74 14.51
C GLY A 698 -13.78 47.25 15.65
N TRP A 699 -14.42 46.88 16.75
CA TRP A 699 -13.78 46.22 17.87
C TRP A 699 -14.22 44.76 17.89
N MET A 700 -13.27 43.84 18.04
CA MET A 700 -13.58 42.43 18.29
C MET A 700 -12.69 41.92 19.39
N PHE A 701 -13.30 41.26 20.35
CA PHE A 701 -12.62 40.95 21.59
C PHE A 701 -11.65 39.78 21.49
N GLN A 702 -10.64 39.83 22.36
CA GLN A 702 -9.62 38.80 22.52
C GLN A 702 -9.76 38.16 23.92
N GLY A 703 -10.47 37.03 24.02
CA GLY A 703 -10.45 36.14 25.21
C GLY A 703 -11.79 35.92 25.94
N GLU A 704 -11.82 34.98 26.89
CA GLU A 704 -13.00 34.65 27.71
C GLU A 704 -13.29 35.67 28.83
N ASP A 705 -12.31 36.48 29.25
CA ASP A 705 -12.42 37.44 30.38
C ASP A 705 -13.00 38.81 30.01
N VAL A 706 -13.62 38.85 28.85
CA VAL A 706 -14.08 40.05 28.20
C VAL A 706 -15.35 40.62 28.85
N LEU A 707 -16.24 39.73 29.26
CA LEU A 707 -17.40 40.04 30.07
C LEU A 707 -17.13 39.54 31.49
N THR A 708 -17.44 40.37 32.48
CA THR A 708 -17.48 39.91 33.87
C THR A 708 -18.53 38.81 34.03
N THR A 709 -18.42 37.96 35.06
CA THR A 709 -19.41 36.90 35.32
C THR A 709 -20.85 37.44 35.39
N ALA A 710 -21.04 38.64 35.94
CA ALA A 710 -22.33 39.31 36.00
C ALA A 710 -22.81 39.78 34.61
N GLU A 711 -21.92 40.39 33.81
CA GLU A 711 -22.23 40.80 32.45
C GLU A 711 -22.52 39.61 31.53
N ARG A 712 -21.77 38.50 31.66
CA ARG A 712 -22.02 37.27 30.91
C ARG A 712 -23.42 36.74 31.18
N ARG A 713 -23.84 36.68 32.45
CA ARG A 713 -25.17 36.19 32.83
C ARG A 713 -26.30 37.10 32.36
N VAL A 714 -26.09 38.42 32.38
CA VAL A 714 -27.00 39.40 31.76
C VAL A 714 -27.07 39.21 30.24
N ALA A 715 -25.92 39.01 29.58
CA ALA A 715 -25.84 38.82 28.14
C ALA A 715 -26.52 37.51 27.69
N GLU A 716 -26.32 36.40 28.40
CA GLU A 716 -26.94 35.09 28.13
C GLU A 716 -28.47 35.15 28.26
N LEU A 717 -28.98 35.74 29.36
CA LEU A 717 -30.42 35.97 29.52
C LEU A 717 -30.96 36.96 28.48
N ALA A 718 -30.13 37.90 28.04
CA ALA A 718 -30.54 38.86 27.05
C ALA A 718 -30.66 38.23 25.65
N ALA A 719 -29.68 37.39 25.29
CA ALA A 719 -29.63 36.62 24.07
C ALA A 719 -30.77 35.58 23.97
N SER A 720 -31.21 35.01 25.10
CA SER A 720 -32.36 34.10 25.14
C SER A 720 -33.74 34.81 25.09
N GLY A 721 -33.76 36.13 24.92
CA GLY A 721 -34.98 36.92 24.69
C GLY A 721 -35.65 37.52 25.93
N ALA A 722 -35.11 37.34 27.14
CA ALA A 722 -35.76 37.81 28.38
C ALA A 722 -35.74 39.34 28.55
N THR A 723 -36.88 40.03 28.62
CA THR A 723 -36.95 41.50 28.76
C THR A 723 -36.12 42.04 29.94
N ASN A 724 -35.72 43.33 29.91
CA ASN A 724 -34.91 43.92 31.00
C ASN A 724 -35.57 43.78 32.39
N ARG A 725 -36.92 43.75 32.46
CA ARG A 725 -37.69 43.49 33.69
C ARG A 725 -37.65 42.03 34.15
N GLU A 726 -37.51 41.10 33.22
CA GLU A 726 -37.36 39.67 33.52
C GLU A 726 -35.93 39.37 33.96
N ILE A 727 -34.92 39.90 33.26
CA ILE A 727 -33.51 39.79 33.68
C ILE A 727 -33.31 40.36 35.09
N ALA A 728 -33.88 41.54 35.36
CA ALA A 728 -33.83 42.18 36.67
C ALA A 728 -34.44 41.31 37.78
N ARG A 729 -35.58 40.66 37.51
CA ARG A 729 -36.21 39.71 38.45
C ARG A 729 -35.37 38.45 38.63
N THR A 730 -34.88 37.85 37.55
CA THR A 730 -34.10 36.61 37.58
C THR A 730 -32.78 36.78 38.32
N LEU A 731 -32.11 37.92 38.16
CA LEU A 731 -30.83 38.22 38.79
C LEU A 731 -30.96 38.99 40.10
N SER A 732 -32.18 39.31 40.55
CA SER A 732 -32.47 40.12 41.75
C SER A 732 -31.71 41.46 41.78
N ILE A 733 -31.70 42.18 40.66
CA ILE A 733 -31.08 43.50 40.50
C ILE A 733 -32.07 44.52 39.93
N ALA A 734 -31.75 45.82 40.02
CA ALA A 734 -32.61 46.86 39.44
C ALA A 734 -32.60 46.82 37.90
N VAL A 735 -33.71 47.17 37.26
CA VAL A 735 -33.82 47.28 35.78
C VAL A 735 -32.77 48.23 35.21
N ARG A 736 -32.52 49.35 35.91
CA ARG A 736 -31.46 50.31 35.57
C ARG A 736 -30.06 49.66 35.53
N THR A 737 -29.79 48.72 36.43
CA THR A 737 -28.53 47.97 36.47
C THR A 737 -28.41 47.03 35.27
N VAL A 738 -29.51 46.40 34.84
CA VAL A 738 -29.54 45.62 33.59
C VAL A 738 -29.27 46.50 32.38
N GLU A 739 -29.86 47.69 32.28
CA GLU A 739 -29.61 48.63 31.18
C GLU A 739 -28.15 49.09 31.12
N ILE A 740 -27.55 49.39 32.29
CA ILE A 740 -26.13 49.75 32.40
C ILE A 740 -25.25 48.57 31.97
N HIS A 741 -25.54 47.36 32.46
CA HIS A 741 -24.82 46.16 32.03
C HIS A 741 -24.98 45.95 30.53
N LEU A 742 -26.18 46.06 29.94
CA LEU A 742 -26.38 45.91 28.51
C LEU A 742 -25.66 46.98 27.69
N THR A 743 -25.63 48.23 28.15
CA THR A 743 -24.87 49.29 27.48
C THR A 743 -23.37 49.00 27.54
N SER A 744 -22.88 48.55 28.70
CA SER A 744 -21.49 48.09 28.87
C SER A 744 -21.21 46.89 27.96
N ILE A 745 -22.09 45.90 27.95
CA ILE A 745 -22.00 44.67 27.16
C ILE A 745 -21.98 45.00 25.67
N PHE A 746 -22.89 45.85 25.17
CA PHE A 746 -22.95 46.27 23.76
C PHE A 746 -21.68 47.01 23.35
N ARG A 747 -21.24 47.96 24.19
CA ARG A 747 -20.00 48.70 23.94
C ARG A 747 -18.79 47.79 23.96
N LYS A 748 -18.71 46.88 24.92
CA LYS A 748 -17.59 45.97 25.02
C LYS A 748 -17.65 45.03 23.78
N LEU A 749 -18.77 44.34 23.52
CA LEU A 749 -18.99 43.40 22.38
C LEU A 749 -18.97 44.05 21.01
N ASP A 750 -18.93 45.37 20.93
CA ASP A 750 -19.07 46.15 19.69
C ASP A 750 -20.27 45.66 18.86
N VAL A 751 -21.40 45.49 19.53
CA VAL A 751 -22.65 45.07 18.88
C VAL A 751 -23.66 46.20 18.89
N SER A 752 -24.46 46.26 17.83
CA SER A 752 -25.42 47.36 17.60
C SER A 752 -26.68 47.21 18.44
N GLY A 753 -26.96 45.99 18.91
CA GLY A 753 -28.05 45.78 19.84
C GLY A 753 -28.22 44.34 20.32
N ARG A 754 -29.42 44.09 20.83
CA ARG A 754 -29.74 42.84 21.52
C ARG A 754 -29.76 41.61 20.60
N ALA A 755 -30.18 41.79 19.35
CA ALA A 755 -30.21 40.72 18.35
C ALA A 755 -28.82 40.14 18.07
N ASP A 756 -27.78 40.96 18.27
CA ASP A 756 -26.40 40.58 18.01
C ASP A 756 -25.72 39.84 19.18
N LEU A 757 -26.36 39.79 20.36
CA LEU A 757 -25.75 39.18 21.54
C LEU A 757 -25.58 37.67 21.41
N GLY A 758 -26.52 36.98 20.75
CA GLY A 758 -26.48 35.53 20.61
C GLY A 758 -25.22 35.07 19.89
N TRP A 759 -24.98 35.61 18.69
CA TRP A 759 -23.80 35.24 17.89
C TRP A 759 -22.49 35.69 18.56
N ALA A 760 -22.47 36.85 19.21
CA ALA A 760 -21.27 37.36 19.87
C ALA A 760 -20.85 36.48 21.06
N LEU A 761 -21.82 35.96 21.83
CA LEU A 761 -21.57 35.02 22.93
C LEU A 761 -21.14 33.64 22.43
N ASP A 762 -21.75 33.14 21.35
CA ASP A 762 -21.35 31.86 20.74
C ASP A 762 -19.91 31.90 20.23
N THR A 763 -19.52 32.99 19.58
CA THR A 763 -18.15 33.23 19.10
C THR A 763 -17.16 33.23 20.25
N LEU A 764 -17.47 33.90 21.36
CA LEU A 764 -16.62 33.92 22.56
C LEU A 764 -16.46 32.52 23.18
N HIS A 765 -17.53 31.73 23.25
CA HIS A 765 -17.48 30.35 23.76
C HIS A 765 -16.62 29.42 22.90
N GLU A 766 -16.67 29.56 21.57
CA GLU A 766 -15.87 28.75 20.65
C GLU A 766 -14.39 29.13 20.68
N MET A 767 -14.07 30.43 20.76
CA MET A 767 -12.69 30.90 20.92
C MET A 767 -12.06 30.44 22.25
N GLY A 768 -12.86 30.35 23.32
CA GLY A 768 -12.43 29.79 24.61
C GLY A 768 -12.04 28.32 24.54
N ARG A 769 -12.88 27.49 23.91
CA ARG A 769 -12.62 26.06 23.69
C ARG A 769 -11.33 25.79 22.89
N ASP A 770 -11.05 26.62 21.88
CA ASP A 770 -9.85 26.46 21.05
C ASP A 770 -8.56 26.76 21.82
N ARG A 771 -8.58 27.73 22.75
CA ARG A 771 -7.44 28.00 23.67
C ARG A 771 -7.24 26.88 24.70
N ALA A 772 -8.32 26.32 25.24
CA ALA A 772 -8.25 25.24 26.21
C ALA A 772 -7.66 23.94 25.62
N LYS A 773 -7.80 23.72 24.31
CA LYS A 773 -7.19 22.59 23.58
C LYS A 773 -5.72 22.83 23.17
N ALA A 774 -5.27 24.08 23.15
CA ALA A 774 -3.91 24.46 22.76
C ALA A 774 -2.95 24.60 23.97
N ARG A 775 -3.48 24.60 25.19
CA ARG A 775 -2.74 24.46 26.45
C ARG A 775 -2.76 23.00 26.88
#